data_AF-A0AAE1LJE5-F1
#
_entry.id   AF-A0AAE1LJE5-F1
#
_cell.length_a   1.000
_cell.length_b   1.000
_cell.length_c   1.000
_cell.angle_alpha   90.00
_cell.angle_beta   90.00
_cell.angle_gamma   90.00
#
_symmetry.space_group_name_H-M   'P 1'
#
loop_
_entity.id
_entity.type
_entity.pdbx_description
1 polymer ?
#
loop_
_entity_poly.entity_id
_entity_poly.type
_entity_poly.pdbx_seq_one_letter_code
_entity_poly.pdbx_strand_id
1 'polypeptide(L)'
;MAARFYVSLILAVLALMAVEGTLRTKPRMLVPRNHEHQLVGESGRLLGAPLAATNTAQNCNDQVASCIDCTNRLTCMKIAGSYQPVSTTACTGSTPYCVNGVCSPTTTNNTCLQESNLVTDFNCLDDDTNGYFPSPANCRKYYYCADGQAYEYDCSQYGTTLYGPARAMCVPTSEATCNVASCTTATIRTYQKWRSDQSVYFVCTDTVAAHAYVADCGEDREIDANTGDCVLTCRREGRIADTSNKKQYYECIKTSATLDTYVGPIASTCPGSSEFDAATERCVEGTGGGSNTPDADDEVENYFKTESDPALEKSLYTLPADLIIGAASAAYQVEGAWNVSDKSPSIWDSFFHQRRQQYPENGDVAADSYHRYLDDIEMLKELGMKAYRFSMSWPRLLPNGDLSVQSEDGKNYYMNLIAALRDAGIEPIVTLHHWDIPNSFQQDDGGWLGDKIIDRFNVYADYVFQTFGSQVKYWLLMNEPHIFCSGGYETGGSAPGIAELGTGGYLCVHNMLLAHAKAWHNYNDNYKPLYGGLVGSSFDIMYAQPATNKPEDIEAAERYMIFGLAWVVDPFLKGDYPQLMKDVVAENSRQAGLAQSRLPSFTDDQKAMLKGALDFIGINHYSTLLVSAPVLPSTSTQQSYTNDVNVTSTSKESWVHSARYVFAVCPWGLRGTLQWITKRYGTSVPVFITENGWGGPEDEGTDDPNRVFYYSTYLRALARSINEDKANVIGYTAWCLEDNLEWASGYSLKFGLVYVDYDGQTLNRQVKYSSKLFKEVNGLTDPSKTHYVPYHDGYY
;
A
#
# COMPACT_ATOMS: atom_id res chain seq x y z
N MET A 1 -7.64 4.22 -48.48
CA MET A 1 -9.02 3.88 -48.07
C MET A 1 -9.25 3.83 -46.56
N ALA A 2 -8.23 3.61 -45.70
CA ALA A 2 -8.41 3.59 -44.25
C ALA A 2 -8.95 4.91 -43.64
N ALA A 3 -8.57 6.07 -44.18
CA ALA A 3 -8.98 7.39 -43.68
C ALA A 3 -10.49 7.75 -43.84
N ARG A 4 -11.30 6.90 -44.49
CA ARG A 4 -12.75 7.13 -44.61
C ARG A 4 -13.61 6.37 -43.60
N PHE A 5 -13.05 5.45 -42.82
CA PHE A 5 -13.81 4.73 -41.79
C PHE A 5 -13.85 5.46 -40.44
N TYR A 6 -12.81 6.22 -40.08
CA TYR A 6 -12.75 6.93 -38.79
C TYR A 6 -13.74 8.11 -38.68
N VAL A 7 -14.01 8.83 -39.77
CA VAL A 7 -14.91 9.98 -39.77
C VAL A 7 -16.38 9.57 -39.54
N SER A 8 -16.78 8.38 -40.01
CA SER A 8 -18.14 7.87 -39.80
C SER A 8 -18.40 7.36 -38.38
N LEU A 9 -17.37 6.96 -37.63
CA LEU A 9 -17.53 6.49 -36.25
C LEU A 9 -17.73 7.66 -35.27
N ILE A 10 -17.00 8.75 -35.47
CA ILE A 10 -17.09 9.96 -34.62
C ILE A 10 -18.45 10.66 -34.78
N LEU A 11 -18.99 10.71 -36.01
CA LEU A 11 -20.33 11.27 -36.28
C LEU A 11 -21.48 10.43 -35.68
N ALA A 12 -21.28 9.13 -35.45
CA ALA A 12 -22.29 8.27 -34.83
C ALA A 12 -22.37 8.46 -33.30
N VAL A 13 -21.23 8.69 -32.64
CA VAL A 13 -21.19 8.92 -31.18
C VAL A 13 -21.75 10.30 -30.81
N LEU A 14 -21.44 11.34 -31.60
CA LEU A 14 -21.98 12.68 -31.39
C LEU A 14 -23.51 12.79 -31.61
N ALA A 15 -24.10 11.90 -32.41
CA ALA A 15 -25.54 11.86 -32.63
C ALA A 15 -26.35 11.27 -31.44
N LEU A 16 -25.70 10.47 -30.59
CA LEU A 16 -26.33 9.81 -29.43
C LEU A 16 -26.37 10.69 -28.16
N MET A 17 -25.58 11.78 -28.12
CA MET A 17 -25.57 12.74 -26.99
C MET A 17 -26.49 13.94 -27.21
N ALA A 18 -27.22 14.01 -28.33
CA ALA A 18 -28.07 15.14 -28.71
C ALA A 18 -29.57 14.94 -28.45
N VAL A 19 -29.97 13.82 -27.81
CA VAL A 19 -31.37 13.50 -27.52
C VAL A 19 -31.52 13.24 -26.02
N GLU A 20 -32.22 14.18 -25.36
CA GLU A 20 -32.62 14.24 -23.92
C GLU A 20 -31.90 15.28 -23.06
N GLY A 21 -32.04 16.56 -23.46
CA GLY A 21 -31.48 17.71 -22.76
C GLY A 21 -32.31 18.98 -22.74
N THR A 22 -33.66 18.93 -22.69
CA THR A 22 -34.49 20.11 -22.36
C THR A 22 -35.90 19.74 -21.87
N LEU A 23 -36.23 20.09 -20.61
CA LEU A 23 -37.17 21.18 -20.26
C LEU A 23 -37.37 21.29 -18.72
N ARG A 24 -37.27 22.52 -18.20
CA ARG A 24 -37.49 22.85 -16.77
C ARG A 24 -38.99 23.05 -16.49
N THR A 25 -39.46 22.76 -15.27
CA THR A 25 -40.19 23.71 -14.37
C THR A 25 -40.71 23.06 -13.06
N LYS A 26 -40.57 23.78 -11.93
CA LYS A 26 -41.33 23.62 -10.65
C LYS A 26 -42.52 24.63 -10.68
N PRO A 27 -43.59 24.62 -9.82
CA PRO A 27 -43.59 24.21 -8.39
C PRO A 27 -44.90 23.68 -7.71
N ARG A 28 -44.75 23.29 -6.41
CA ARG A 28 -45.69 23.39 -5.25
C ARG A 28 -47.04 22.62 -5.15
N MET A 29 -47.09 21.76 -4.11
CA MET A 29 -48.13 21.57 -3.04
C MET A 29 -49.63 21.34 -3.36
N LEU A 30 -50.20 20.22 -2.85
CA LEU A 30 -51.29 20.18 -1.82
C LEU A 30 -51.69 18.73 -1.40
N VAL A 31 -52.40 18.60 -0.26
CA VAL A 31 -52.57 17.43 0.67
C VAL A 31 -53.89 17.66 1.49
N PRO A 32 -54.62 16.69 2.16
CA PRO A 32 -54.41 15.26 2.54
C PRO A 32 -55.62 14.27 2.27
N ARG A 33 -55.60 13.07 2.91
CA ARG A 33 -56.72 12.18 3.40
C ARG A 33 -57.20 11.01 2.52
N ASN A 34 -57.74 9.89 3.03
CA ASN A 34 -57.80 9.22 4.37
C ASN A 34 -58.09 7.71 4.14
N HIS A 35 -57.75 6.77 5.02
CA HIS A 35 -58.57 6.12 6.08
C HIS A 35 -57.76 4.90 6.61
N GLU A 36 -57.84 4.37 7.85
CA GLU A 36 -58.29 4.85 9.17
C GLU A 36 -57.85 3.83 10.27
N HIS A 37 -57.78 4.26 11.54
CA HIS A 37 -57.83 3.47 12.81
C HIS A 37 -56.87 2.28 13.14
N GLN A 38 -55.69 2.62 13.70
CA GLN A 38 -55.30 2.60 15.15
C GLN A 38 -55.65 1.43 16.13
N LEU A 39 -54.70 1.21 17.08
CA LEU A 39 -54.75 0.53 18.42
C LEU A 39 -54.55 -1.01 18.45
N VAL A 40 -53.88 -1.67 19.41
CA VAL A 40 -52.81 -1.45 20.43
C VAL A 40 -52.85 -2.72 21.34
N GLY A 41 -51.71 -3.21 21.86
CA GLY A 41 -51.71 -4.26 22.89
C GLY A 41 -50.30 -4.77 23.26
N GLU A 42 -49.80 -4.41 24.44
CA GLU A 42 -48.43 -4.72 24.90
C GLU A 42 -48.32 -5.93 25.86
N SER A 43 -47.08 -6.43 25.99
CA SER A 43 -46.46 -7.10 27.16
C SER A 43 -46.70 -8.59 27.42
N GLY A 44 -45.62 -9.35 27.76
CA GLY A 44 -45.81 -10.79 28.08
C GLY A 44 -44.65 -11.76 28.41
N ARG A 45 -43.44 -11.36 28.82
CA ARG A 45 -42.38 -12.19 29.49
C ARG A 45 -41.62 -13.32 28.73
N LEU A 46 -40.42 -13.59 29.29
CA LEU A 46 -39.49 -14.70 29.05
C LEU A 46 -39.99 -16.06 29.60
N LEU A 47 -39.60 -17.16 28.95
CA LEU A 47 -38.78 -18.30 29.47
C LEU A 47 -38.85 -19.48 28.47
N GLY A 48 -37.79 -20.30 28.38
CA GLY A 48 -37.59 -21.25 27.26
C GLY A 48 -37.68 -22.74 27.57
N ALA A 49 -37.53 -23.54 26.50
CA ALA A 49 -37.28 -24.99 26.42
C ALA A 49 -38.39 -25.96 26.91
N PRO A 50 -38.36 -27.25 26.50
CA PRO A 50 -38.07 -27.80 25.17
C PRO A 50 -39.10 -28.88 24.72
N LEU A 51 -39.02 -29.37 23.47
CA LEU A 51 -39.07 -30.80 23.06
C LEU A 51 -39.25 -30.95 21.52
N ALA A 52 -38.89 -32.12 20.99
CA ALA A 52 -38.58 -32.34 19.56
C ALA A 52 -39.70 -33.00 18.72
N ALA A 53 -39.61 -32.85 17.38
CA ALA A 53 -39.61 -33.94 16.37
C ALA A 53 -40.35 -33.64 15.04
N THR A 54 -39.64 -33.91 13.92
CA THR A 54 -40.11 -34.36 12.58
C THR A 54 -41.15 -33.54 11.78
N ASN A 55 -40.69 -32.86 10.72
CA ASN A 55 -41.03 -33.22 9.31
C ASN A 55 -40.29 -32.29 8.32
N THR A 56 -39.52 -32.87 7.39
CA THR A 56 -38.86 -32.13 6.29
C THR A 56 -39.83 -31.90 5.13
N ALA A 57 -40.27 -30.65 4.94
CA ALA A 57 -41.00 -30.26 3.73
C ALA A 57 -40.05 -30.22 2.51
N GLN A 58 -40.46 -30.83 1.39
CA GLN A 58 -39.73 -30.73 0.13
C GLN A 58 -39.77 -29.30 -0.40
N ASN A 59 -38.63 -28.61 -0.40
CA ASN A 59 -38.52 -27.21 -0.80
C ASN A 59 -37.83 -27.06 -2.16
N CYS A 60 -38.35 -26.16 -2.99
CA CYS A 60 -37.81 -25.87 -4.32
C CYS A 60 -36.67 -24.84 -4.31
N ASN A 61 -36.41 -24.18 -3.18
CA ASN A 61 -35.33 -23.19 -2.99
C ASN A 61 -35.30 -22.12 -4.11
N ASP A 62 -36.48 -21.69 -4.57
CA ASP A 62 -36.71 -20.77 -5.69
C ASP A 62 -36.03 -21.14 -7.03
N GLN A 63 -35.73 -22.43 -7.24
CA GLN A 63 -35.15 -22.94 -8.48
C GLN A 63 -36.12 -23.84 -9.25
N VAL A 64 -35.84 -24.02 -10.55
CA VAL A 64 -36.61 -24.93 -11.45
C VAL A 64 -36.36 -26.42 -11.19
N ALA A 65 -35.31 -26.76 -10.43
CA ALA A 65 -35.05 -28.10 -9.94
C ALA A 65 -34.17 -28.07 -8.68
N SER A 66 -34.34 -29.06 -7.81
CA SER A 66 -33.51 -29.28 -6.62
C SER A 66 -33.25 -30.79 -6.43
N CYS A 67 -32.36 -31.16 -5.51
CA CYS A 67 -32.19 -32.57 -5.11
C CYS A 67 -32.99 -32.84 -3.83
N ILE A 68 -33.70 -33.97 -3.79
CA ILE A 68 -34.42 -34.45 -2.60
C ILE A 68 -33.47 -35.27 -1.74
N ASP A 69 -32.71 -36.15 -2.40
CA ASP A 69 -31.65 -36.97 -1.85
C ASP A 69 -30.58 -37.18 -2.93
N CYS A 70 -29.52 -37.92 -2.58
CA CYS A 70 -28.38 -38.19 -3.46
C CYS A 70 -28.73 -38.93 -4.76
N THR A 71 -29.94 -39.49 -4.91
CA THR A 71 -30.40 -40.26 -6.07
C THR A 71 -31.68 -39.71 -6.70
N ASN A 72 -32.40 -38.79 -6.08
CA ASN A 72 -33.70 -38.29 -6.56
C ASN A 72 -33.70 -36.76 -6.77
N ARG A 73 -34.07 -36.35 -7.99
CA ARG A 73 -34.21 -34.96 -8.42
C ARG A 73 -35.67 -34.52 -8.35
N LEU A 74 -35.92 -33.36 -7.74
CA LEU A 74 -37.19 -32.64 -7.76
C LEU A 74 -37.22 -31.66 -8.94
N THR A 75 -38.31 -31.63 -9.69
CA THR A 75 -38.57 -30.61 -10.73
C THR A 75 -39.68 -29.69 -10.24
N CYS A 76 -39.46 -28.37 -10.34
CA CYS A 76 -40.32 -27.34 -9.79
C CYS A 76 -40.78 -26.34 -10.87
N MET A 77 -41.95 -25.75 -10.67
CA MET A 77 -42.57 -24.81 -11.60
C MET A 77 -43.11 -23.58 -10.86
N LYS A 78 -42.99 -22.39 -11.46
CA LYS A 78 -43.43 -21.14 -10.83
C LYS A 78 -44.95 -20.97 -10.97
N ILE A 79 -45.66 -21.01 -9.85
CA ILE A 79 -47.11 -20.87 -9.76
C ILE A 79 -47.43 -19.74 -8.77
N ALA A 80 -48.25 -18.78 -9.19
CA ALA A 80 -48.67 -17.62 -8.38
C ALA A 80 -47.50 -16.87 -7.67
N GLY A 81 -46.33 -16.82 -8.31
CA GLY A 81 -45.15 -16.11 -7.80
C GLY A 81 -44.11 -16.98 -7.08
N SER A 82 -44.46 -18.18 -6.63
CA SER A 82 -43.56 -19.11 -5.90
C SER A 82 -43.22 -20.36 -6.71
N TYR A 83 -42.06 -20.98 -6.48
CA TYR A 83 -41.72 -22.27 -7.07
C TYR A 83 -42.32 -23.42 -6.27
N GLN A 84 -43.15 -24.23 -6.92
CA GLN A 84 -43.84 -25.37 -6.33
C GLN A 84 -43.36 -26.69 -6.97
N PRO A 85 -43.26 -27.79 -6.21
CA PRO A 85 -42.81 -29.08 -6.75
C PRO A 85 -43.85 -29.70 -7.67
N VAL A 86 -43.40 -30.27 -8.79
CA VAL A 86 -44.26 -30.83 -9.85
C VAL A 86 -43.99 -32.31 -10.10
N SER A 87 -42.73 -32.75 -10.06
CA SER A 87 -42.39 -34.17 -10.20
C SER A 87 -41.07 -34.53 -9.53
N THR A 88 -40.93 -35.80 -9.15
CA THR A 88 -39.68 -36.40 -8.69
C THR A 88 -39.19 -37.40 -9.75
N THR A 89 -37.89 -37.43 -10.02
CA THR A 89 -37.26 -38.34 -10.98
C THR A 89 -35.97 -38.91 -10.41
N ALA A 90 -35.83 -40.24 -10.44
CA ALA A 90 -34.61 -40.92 -10.00
C ALA A 90 -33.47 -40.77 -11.04
N CYS A 91 -32.29 -40.39 -10.55
CA CYS A 91 -31.04 -40.41 -11.29
C CYS A 91 -30.55 -41.86 -11.42
N THR A 92 -30.33 -42.32 -12.65
CA THR A 92 -30.05 -43.74 -12.94
C THR A 92 -29.06 -43.89 -14.10
N GLY A 93 -28.51 -45.10 -14.28
CA GLY A 93 -27.56 -45.40 -15.35
C GLY A 93 -26.19 -44.75 -15.12
N SER A 94 -25.64 -44.12 -16.16
CA SER A 94 -24.31 -43.48 -16.11
C SER A 94 -24.27 -42.18 -15.28
N THR A 95 -25.41 -41.70 -14.77
CA THR A 95 -25.49 -40.50 -13.92
C THR A 95 -26.37 -40.77 -12.69
N PRO A 96 -25.91 -41.59 -11.72
CA PRO A 96 -26.74 -42.07 -10.62
C PRO A 96 -26.93 -41.05 -9.48
N TYR A 97 -26.19 -39.93 -9.48
CA TYR A 97 -26.19 -38.98 -8.36
C TYR A 97 -26.89 -37.67 -8.68
N CYS A 98 -27.72 -37.13 -7.78
CA CYS A 98 -28.26 -35.77 -7.91
C CYS A 98 -27.29 -34.76 -7.28
N VAL A 99 -26.81 -33.79 -8.08
CA VAL A 99 -25.97 -32.66 -7.63
C VAL A 99 -26.59 -31.36 -8.13
N ASN A 100 -26.88 -30.42 -7.22
CA ASN A 100 -27.46 -29.10 -7.51
C ASN A 100 -28.67 -29.13 -8.46
N GLY A 101 -29.56 -30.11 -8.28
CA GLY A 101 -30.77 -30.27 -9.11
C GLY A 101 -30.53 -30.90 -10.49
N VAL A 102 -29.40 -31.57 -10.74
CA VAL A 102 -29.06 -32.26 -12.00
C VAL A 102 -28.47 -33.65 -11.73
N CYS A 103 -28.79 -34.65 -12.56
CA CYS A 103 -28.18 -35.97 -12.45
C CYS A 103 -26.76 -35.97 -13.02
N SER A 104 -25.80 -36.50 -12.25
CA SER A 104 -24.35 -36.43 -12.43
C SER A 104 -23.71 -37.82 -12.32
N PRO A 105 -22.60 -38.10 -13.05
CA PRO A 105 -21.81 -39.32 -12.87
C PRO A 105 -20.98 -39.33 -11.56
N THR A 106 -20.74 -38.17 -10.95
CA THR A 106 -19.83 -37.99 -9.80
C THR A 106 -20.45 -37.07 -8.75
N THR A 107 -20.09 -37.27 -7.47
CA THR A 107 -20.46 -36.38 -6.36
C THR A 107 -19.35 -35.38 -6.07
N THR A 108 -19.70 -34.14 -5.69
CA THR A 108 -18.75 -33.09 -5.28
C THR A 108 -19.15 -32.44 -3.94
N ASN A 109 -20.01 -33.09 -3.17
CA ASN A 109 -20.45 -32.66 -1.84
C ASN A 109 -20.39 -33.84 -0.87
N ASN A 110 -19.74 -33.64 0.28
CA ASN A 110 -19.50 -34.70 1.28
C ASN A 110 -20.76 -35.11 2.06
N THR A 111 -21.90 -34.48 1.82
CA THR A 111 -23.20 -34.79 2.46
C THR A 111 -23.91 -36.04 1.93
N CYS A 112 -23.30 -36.79 1.02
CA CYS A 112 -23.77 -38.11 0.57
C CYS A 112 -23.01 -39.30 1.21
N LEU A 113 -22.25 -39.05 2.29
CA LEU A 113 -21.58 -40.08 3.09
C LEU A 113 -22.55 -40.57 4.19
N GLN A 114 -22.74 -41.90 4.31
CA GLN A 114 -23.75 -42.48 5.22
C GLN A 114 -23.24 -42.75 6.65
N GLU A 115 -24.16 -42.70 7.60
CA GLU A 115 -24.02 -43.16 9.00
C GLU A 115 -23.67 -44.66 9.16
N SER A 116 -23.69 -45.44 8.09
CA SER A 116 -23.58 -46.91 8.11
C SER A 116 -22.17 -47.47 8.37
N ASN A 117 -21.15 -46.61 8.35
CA ASN A 117 -19.74 -46.99 8.57
C ASN A 117 -19.17 -46.54 9.93
N LEU A 118 -19.98 -45.90 10.78
CA LEU A 118 -19.54 -45.46 12.11
C LEU A 118 -19.10 -46.67 12.97
N VAL A 119 -17.88 -46.61 13.49
CA VAL A 119 -17.31 -47.63 14.39
C VAL A 119 -16.97 -47.01 15.73
N THR A 120 -17.15 -47.79 16.81
CA THR A 120 -16.95 -47.34 18.20
C THR A 120 -15.79 -48.04 18.90
N ASP A 121 -15.14 -48.99 18.21
CA ASP A 121 -13.98 -49.76 18.65
C ASP A 121 -12.64 -49.17 18.15
N PHE A 122 -12.67 -48.13 17.32
CA PHE A 122 -11.52 -47.28 16.99
C PHE A 122 -11.73 -45.87 17.55
N ASN A 123 -10.75 -45.36 18.30
CA ASN A 123 -10.86 -44.08 18.98
C ASN A 123 -10.00 -43.03 18.27
N CYS A 124 -10.63 -42.00 17.70
CA CYS A 124 -9.94 -40.81 17.22
C CYS A 124 -9.40 -40.03 18.42
N LEU A 125 -8.15 -39.58 18.37
CA LEU A 125 -7.58 -38.78 19.46
C LEU A 125 -8.19 -37.37 19.46
N ASP A 126 -8.34 -36.79 20.65
CA ASP A 126 -8.86 -35.42 20.82
C ASP A 126 -7.92 -34.37 20.19
N ASP A 127 -8.52 -33.25 19.80
CA ASP A 127 -7.96 -32.05 19.15
C ASP A 127 -7.71 -32.12 17.62
N ASP A 128 -8.69 -31.56 16.87
CA ASP A 128 -8.66 -31.00 15.51
C ASP A 128 -8.14 -31.83 14.30
N THR A 129 -7.84 -33.11 14.42
CA THR A 129 -7.37 -33.94 13.28
C THR A 129 -8.49 -34.66 12.50
N ASN A 130 -9.15 -33.95 11.58
CA ASN A 130 -9.89 -34.60 10.49
C ASN A 130 -8.90 -35.29 9.53
N GLY A 131 -8.93 -36.62 9.43
CA GLY A 131 -7.85 -37.36 8.75
C GLY A 131 -8.10 -38.86 8.54
N TYR A 132 -7.26 -39.49 7.72
CA TYR A 132 -7.36 -40.92 7.38
C TYR A 132 -6.24 -41.74 8.03
N PHE A 133 -6.60 -42.88 8.63
CA PHE A 133 -5.71 -43.71 9.45
C PHE A 133 -5.77 -45.19 9.05
N PRO A 134 -4.64 -45.91 8.95
CA PRO A 134 -4.64 -47.34 8.62
C PRO A 134 -5.27 -48.18 9.74
N SER A 135 -6.01 -49.24 9.41
CA SER A 135 -6.52 -50.16 10.44
C SER A 135 -5.40 -51.04 11.02
N PRO A 136 -5.24 -51.12 12.35
CA PRO A 136 -4.19 -51.92 13.00
C PRO A 136 -4.35 -53.42 12.75
N ALA A 137 -5.59 -53.88 12.55
CA ALA A 137 -5.93 -55.29 12.43
C ALA A 137 -6.06 -55.77 10.97
N ASN A 138 -6.23 -54.88 10.00
CA ASN A 138 -6.47 -55.25 8.61
C ASN A 138 -5.98 -54.20 7.60
N CYS A 139 -4.89 -54.49 6.91
CA CYS A 139 -4.27 -53.60 5.91
C CYS A 139 -5.13 -53.27 4.67
N ARG A 140 -6.28 -53.93 4.48
CA ARG A 140 -7.27 -53.53 3.46
C ARG A 140 -8.20 -52.44 3.96
N LYS A 141 -8.29 -52.25 5.28
CA LYS A 141 -9.20 -51.31 5.92
C LYS A 141 -8.46 -50.07 6.44
N TYR A 142 -9.19 -48.99 6.54
CA TYR A 142 -8.76 -47.73 7.12
C TYR A 142 -9.92 -47.02 7.79
N TYR A 143 -9.63 -46.15 8.75
CA TYR A 143 -10.59 -45.28 9.40
C TYR A 143 -10.44 -43.87 8.85
N TYR A 144 -11.56 -43.15 8.73
CA TYR A 144 -11.57 -41.71 8.62
C TYR A 144 -12.09 -41.14 9.94
N CYS A 145 -11.34 -40.23 10.55
CA CYS A 145 -11.79 -39.48 11.71
C CYS A 145 -12.40 -38.16 11.24
N ALA A 146 -13.62 -37.87 11.70
CA ALA A 146 -14.24 -36.56 11.58
C ALA A 146 -14.97 -36.21 12.89
N ASP A 147 -14.71 -35.01 13.43
CA ASP A 147 -15.35 -34.49 14.65
C ASP A 147 -15.32 -35.48 15.83
N GLY A 148 -14.18 -36.17 16.02
CA GLY A 148 -13.97 -37.20 17.05
C GLY A 148 -14.61 -38.57 16.77
N GLN A 149 -15.32 -38.74 15.65
CA GLN A 149 -15.97 -40.00 15.26
C GLN A 149 -15.17 -40.76 14.19
N ALA A 150 -15.06 -42.07 14.37
CA ALA A 150 -14.34 -42.96 13.46
C ALA A 150 -15.29 -43.67 12.48
N TYR A 151 -14.97 -43.64 11.19
CA TYR A 151 -15.72 -44.32 10.14
C TYR A 151 -14.82 -45.32 9.41
N GLU A 152 -15.19 -46.60 9.39
CA GLU A 152 -14.39 -47.66 8.75
C GLU A 152 -14.70 -47.81 7.25
N TYR A 153 -13.64 -47.97 6.45
CA TYR A 153 -13.72 -48.21 5.01
C TYR A 153 -12.82 -49.38 4.61
N ASP A 154 -13.18 -50.07 3.52
CA ASP A 154 -12.42 -51.20 2.98
C ASP A 154 -12.01 -50.94 1.52
N CYS A 155 -10.73 -51.10 1.22
CA CYS A 155 -10.17 -51.02 -0.13
C CYS A 155 -10.54 -52.21 -1.01
N SER A 156 -11.09 -53.30 -0.45
CA SER A 156 -11.51 -54.50 -1.21
C SER A 156 -12.49 -54.22 -2.36
N GLN A 157 -13.30 -53.15 -2.25
CA GLN A 157 -14.17 -52.64 -3.32
C GLN A 157 -13.41 -52.24 -4.60
N TYR A 158 -12.10 -51.95 -4.50
CA TYR A 158 -11.20 -51.62 -5.61
C TYR A 158 -10.28 -52.80 -5.99
N GLY A 159 -10.60 -54.02 -5.56
CA GLY A 159 -9.90 -55.25 -5.94
C GLY A 159 -8.72 -55.63 -5.04
N THR A 160 -7.55 -55.89 -5.63
CA THR A 160 -6.35 -56.34 -4.91
C THR A 160 -5.47 -55.20 -4.38
N THR A 161 -6.11 -54.11 -3.95
CA THR A 161 -5.48 -52.95 -3.32
C THR A 161 -5.39 -53.09 -1.79
N LEU A 162 -4.52 -52.28 -1.19
CA LEU A 162 -4.38 -52.07 0.26
C LEU A 162 -4.44 -50.58 0.54
N TYR A 163 -4.69 -50.19 1.79
CA TYR A 163 -4.62 -48.78 2.16
C TYR A 163 -3.16 -48.32 2.28
N GLY A 164 -2.83 -47.20 1.62
CA GLY A 164 -1.51 -46.58 1.61
C GLY A 164 -1.50 -45.27 2.38
N PRO A 165 -1.08 -45.25 3.67
CA PRO A 165 -1.18 -44.06 4.52
C PRO A 165 -0.39 -42.86 3.97
N ALA A 166 0.79 -43.09 3.38
CA ALA A 166 1.62 -42.03 2.77
C ALA A 166 0.97 -41.31 1.56
N ARG A 167 -0.17 -41.79 1.05
CA ARG A 167 -1.00 -41.11 0.04
C ARG A 167 -2.47 -40.97 0.46
N ALA A 168 -2.78 -41.30 1.72
CA ALA A 168 -4.13 -41.34 2.29
C ALA A 168 -5.20 -42.08 1.45
N MET A 169 -4.82 -43.08 0.62
CA MET A 169 -5.74 -43.71 -0.34
C MET A 169 -5.49 -45.21 -0.56
N CYS A 170 -6.46 -45.90 -1.15
CA CYS A 170 -6.29 -47.29 -1.60
C CYS A 170 -5.35 -47.36 -2.81
N VAL A 171 -4.23 -48.08 -2.69
CA VAL A 171 -3.20 -48.24 -3.73
C VAL A 171 -2.94 -49.72 -4.05
N PRO A 172 -2.32 -50.06 -5.19
CA PRO A 172 -1.96 -51.44 -5.52
C PRO A 172 -1.09 -52.11 -4.45
N THR A 173 -1.21 -53.44 -4.33
CA THR A 173 -0.42 -54.28 -3.40
C THR A 173 1.10 -54.20 -3.62
N SER A 174 1.56 -53.68 -4.76
CA SER A 174 2.97 -53.40 -5.05
C SER A 174 3.47 -52.06 -4.47
N GLU A 175 2.55 -51.14 -4.14
CA GLU A 175 2.85 -49.78 -3.65
C GLU A 175 2.52 -49.61 -2.17
N ALA A 176 1.59 -50.40 -1.62
CA ALA A 176 1.32 -50.48 -0.19
C ALA A 176 1.92 -51.73 0.45
N THR A 177 2.23 -51.63 1.74
CA THR A 177 2.90 -52.69 2.50
C THR A 177 2.20 -52.92 3.83
N CYS A 178 1.84 -54.17 4.09
CA CYS A 178 0.98 -54.57 5.18
C CYS A 178 1.77 -55.06 6.40
N ASN A 179 1.58 -54.42 7.54
CA ASN A 179 1.87 -54.93 8.87
C ASN A 179 0.56 -54.91 9.67
N VAL A 180 0.38 -55.81 10.64
CA VAL A 180 -0.77 -55.78 11.57
C VAL A 180 -0.27 -55.82 13.01
N ALA A 181 -0.87 -55.01 13.88
CA ALA A 181 -0.53 -54.97 15.30
C ALA A 181 -1.14 -56.19 16.02
N SER A 182 -0.30 -56.94 16.75
CA SER A 182 -0.74 -58.10 17.54
C SER A 182 -0.62 -57.77 19.02
N CYS A 183 -1.67 -57.17 19.59
CA CYS A 183 -1.70 -56.82 21.00
C CYS A 183 -1.84 -58.07 21.88
N THR A 184 -0.90 -58.25 22.81
CA THR A 184 -0.84 -59.34 23.78
C THR A 184 -0.59 -58.77 25.18
N THR A 185 -0.76 -59.55 26.23
CA THR A 185 -0.49 -59.10 27.62
C THR A 185 0.94 -58.63 27.85
N ALA A 186 1.89 -59.04 27.00
CA ALA A 186 3.28 -58.60 27.04
C ALA A 186 3.56 -57.32 26.24
N THR A 187 2.61 -56.84 25.43
CA THR A 187 2.74 -55.65 24.57
C THR A 187 1.72 -54.55 24.89
N ILE A 188 0.89 -54.71 25.94
CA ILE A 188 0.06 -53.64 26.49
C ILE A 188 0.95 -52.46 26.91
N ARG A 189 0.57 -51.24 26.55
CA ARG A 189 1.32 -49.98 26.74
C ARG A 189 2.72 -49.99 26.10
N THR A 190 2.96 -50.84 25.10
CA THR A 190 4.17 -50.75 24.27
C THR A 190 3.87 -50.06 22.94
N TYR A 191 4.81 -49.22 22.51
CA TYR A 191 4.73 -48.44 21.29
C TYR A 191 5.36 -49.23 20.13
N GLN A 192 4.57 -49.64 19.15
CA GLN A 192 5.04 -50.40 17.98
C GLN A 192 5.13 -49.50 16.75
N LYS A 193 6.33 -49.38 16.19
CA LYS A 193 6.65 -48.47 15.09
C LYS A 193 6.06 -48.92 13.74
N TRP A 194 5.43 -48.02 13.00
CA TRP A 194 4.93 -48.30 11.65
C TRP A 194 6.01 -48.02 10.57
N ARG A 195 6.89 -49.01 10.36
CA ARG A 195 7.99 -49.00 9.37
C ARG A 195 9.10 -47.97 9.65
N SER A 196 9.76 -47.46 8.61
CA SER A 196 10.98 -46.65 8.69
C SER A 196 10.71 -45.23 9.19
N ASP A 197 9.50 -44.71 8.97
CA ASP A 197 9.08 -43.41 9.47
C ASP A 197 9.02 -43.40 11.00
N GLN A 198 9.67 -42.43 11.63
CA GLN A 198 9.79 -42.33 13.09
C GLN A 198 8.72 -41.45 13.73
N SER A 199 7.76 -40.89 13.00
CA SER A 199 6.64 -40.15 13.63
C SER A 199 5.47 -41.04 14.06
N VAL A 200 5.16 -42.13 13.35
CA VAL A 200 3.90 -42.90 13.52
C VAL A 200 4.06 -44.23 14.27
N TYR A 201 3.29 -44.39 15.36
CA TYR A 201 3.31 -45.57 16.24
C TYR A 201 1.91 -46.10 16.56
N PHE A 202 1.82 -47.39 16.87
CA PHE A 202 0.64 -48.04 17.44
C PHE A 202 0.82 -48.27 18.93
N VAL A 203 -0.21 -47.95 19.72
CA VAL A 203 -0.22 -48.16 21.18
C VAL A 203 -1.30 -49.18 21.54
N CYS A 204 -0.88 -50.39 21.90
CA CYS A 204 -1.81 -51.43 22.38
C CYS A 204 -2.31 -51.08 23.79
N THR A 205 -3.58 -50.68 23.96
CA THR A 205 -4.10 -50.33 25.29
C THR A 205 -4.58 -51.53 26.11
N ASP A 206 -5.00 -52.62 25.45
CA ASP A 206 -5.33 -53.90 26.09
C ASP A 206 -4.94 -55.11 25.20
N THR A 207 -5.44 -56.32 25.52
CA THR A 207 -5.14 -57.57 24.78
C THR A 207 -5.93 -57.77 23.49
N VAL A 208 -6.79 -56.84 23.09
CA VAL A 208 -7.65 -56.94 21.90
C VAL A 208 -7.07 -56.05 20.81
N ALA A 209 -6.78 -56.61 19.63
CA ALA A 209 -6.16 -55.88 18.52
C ALA A 209 -6.99 -54.69 17.97
N ALA A 210 -8.26 -54.57 18.36
CA ALA A 210 -9.12 -53.42 18.06
C ALA A 210 -8.70 -52.15 18.83
N HIS A 211 -8.24 -52.28 20.08
CA HIS A 211 -7.94 -51.13 20.95
C HIS A 211 -6.47 -50.66 20.84
N ALA A 212 -5.94 -50.69 19.62
CA ALA A 212 -4.64 -50.10 19.27
C ALA A 212 -4.87 -48.75 18.56
N TYR A 213 -4.53 -47.64 19.22
CA TYR A 213 -4.62 -46.32 18.60
C TYR A 213 -3.31 -45.95 17.89
N VAL A 214 -3.41 -45.07 16.89
CA VAL A 214 -2.28 -44.50 16.17
C VAL A 214 -1.88 -43.18 16.84
N ALA A 215 -0.61 -43.03 17.18
CA ALA A 215 -0.03 -41.79 17.70
C ALA A 215 0.96 -41.22 16.69
N ASP A 216 0.90 -39.91 16.47
CA ASP A 216 1.86 -39.11 15.71
C ASP A 216 2.33 -37.95 16.61
N CYS A 217 3.65 -37.76 16.70
CA CYS A 217 4.26 -36.71 17.52
C CYS A 217 4.52 -35.39 16.77
N GLY A 218 4.22 -35.34 15.46
CA GLY A 218 4.55 -34.22 14.58
C GLY A 218 6.01 -34.19 14.13
N GLU A 219 6.38 -33.14 13.39
CA GLU A 219 7.75 -32.98 12.89
C GLU A 219 8.77 -32.79 14.03
N ASP A 220 9.98 -33.33 13.82
CA ASP A 220 11.12 -33.29 14.76
C ASP A 220 10.86 -33.85 16.19
N ARG A 221 9.88 -34.75 16.38
CA ARG A 221 9.62 -35.44 17.66
C ARG A 221 9.50 -36.96 17.53
N GLU A 222 9.89 -37.66 18.59
CA GLU A 222 9.77 -39.12 18.76
C GLU A 222 9.05 -39.48 20.04
N ILE A 223 8.22 -40.52 19.99
CA ILE A 223 7.63 -41.08 21.20
C ILE A 223 8.70 -41.90 21.94
N ASP A 224 8.97 -41.57 23.21
CA ASP A 224 9.82 -42.41 24.04
C ASP A 224 9.06 -43.71 24.33
N ALA A 225 9.56 -44.82 23.80
CA ALA A 225 8.90 -46.12 23.92
C ALA A 225 8.79 -46.66 25.37
N ASN A 226 9.45 -46.01 26.35
CA ASN A 226 9.41 -46.37 27.77
C ASN A 226 8.47 -45.46 28.61
N THR A 227 8.37 -44.16 28.28
CA THR A 227 7.50 -43.22 29.02
C THR A 227 6.17 -42.94 28.32
N GLY A 228 6.17 -42.97 26.98
CA GLY A 228 5.03 -42.67 26.13
C GLY A 228 4.88 -41.20 25.72
N ASP A 229 5.83 -40.35 26.08
CA ASP A 229 5.82 -38.92 25.79
C ASP A 229 6.47 -38.60 24.43
N CYS A 230 6.00 -37.55 23.73
CA CYS A 230 6.61 -37.04 22.51
C CYS A 230 7.82 -36.12 22.81
N VAL A 231 9.01 -36.71 22.81
CA VAL A 231 10.30 -36.07 23.10
C VAL A 231 10.88 -35.44 21.83
N LEU A 232 11.53 -34.28 21.96
CA LEU A 232 12.14 -33.56 20.85
C LEU A 232 13.42 -34.24 20.34
N THR A 233 13.51 -34.47 19.03
CA THR A 233 14.61 -35.16 18.36
C THR A 233 15.00 -34.48 17.06
N CYS A 234 16.28 -34.12 16.89
CA CYS A 234 16.74 -33.46 15.68
C CYS A 234 16.71 -34.37 14.45
N ARG A 235 15.76 -34.14 13.53
CA ARG A 235 15.69 -34.86 12.24
C ARG A 235 16.01 -34.00 11.02
N ARG A 236 16.01 -32.68 11.19
CA ARG A 236 16.53 -31.71 10.23
C ARG A 236 17.50 -30.75 10.90
N GLU A 237 18.23 -30.00 10.08
CA GLU A 237 19.02 -28.86 10.53
C GLU A 237 18.09 -27.65 10.68
N GLY A 238 18.22 -26.92 11.79
CA GLY A 238 17.32 -25.80 12.10
C GLY A 238 17.21 -25.52 13.59
N ARG A 239 16.26 -24.67 13.95
CA ARG A 239 15.93 -24.28 15.33
C ARG A 239 14.44 -24.44 15.61
N ILE A 240 14.12 -25.10 16.72
CA ILE A 240 12.76 -25.52 17.05
C ILE A 240 12.30 -24.80 18.31
N ALA A 241 11.12 -24.20 18.30
CA ALA A 241 10.59 -23.42 19.42
C ALA A 241 10.30 -24.28 20.67
N ASP A 242 10.53 -23.73 21.86
CA ASP A 242 10.00 -24.30 23.10
C ASP A 242 8.53 -23.89 23.27
N THR A 243 7.62 -24.87 23.24
CA THR A 243 6.18 -24.64 23.36
C THR A 243 5.72 -24.18 24.74
N SER A 244 6.57 -24.32 25.77
CA SER A 244 6.31 -23.87 27.14
C SER A 244 6.89 -22.50 27.47
N ASN A 245 7.87 -22.02 26.69
CA ASN A 245 8.55 -20.75 26.95
C ASN A 245 8.98 -20.07 25.65
N LYS A 246 8.25 -19.01 25.25
CA LYS A 246 8.52 -18.24 24.04
C LYS A 246 9.90 -17.60 23.95
N LYS A 247 10.69 -17.50 25.03
CA LYS A 247 12.09 -17.06 24.95
C LYS A 247 13.09 -18.16 24.67
N GLN A 248 12.67 -19.42 24.64
CA GLN A 248 13.55 -20.58 24.49
C GLN A 248 13.28 -21.35 23.20
N TYR A 249 14.35 -21.96 22.71
CA TYR A 249 14.36 -22.77 21.49
C TYR A 249 15.49 -23.79 21.57
N TYR A 250 15.46 -24.76 20.67
CA TYR A 250 16.39 -25.87 20.61
C TYR A 250 17.11 -25.86 19.26
N GLU A 251 18.44 -25.92 19.27
CA GLU A 251 19.24 -26.02 18.03
C GLU A 251 19.48 -27.47 17.65
N CYS A 252 19.37 -27.74 16.34
CA CYS A 252 19.62 -29.03 15.71
C CYS A 252 20.64 -28.86 14.58
N ILE A 253 21.83 -29.48 14.74
CA ILE A 253 23.00 -29.25 13.89
C ILE A 253 23.29 -30.50 13.07
N LYS A 254 23.49 -30.37 11.74
CA LYS A 254 23.85 -31.52 10.91
C LYS A 254 25.34 -31.86 11.07
N THR A 255 25.64 -33.14 11.26
CA THR A 255 27.01 -33.62 11.55
C THR A 255 27.68 -34.33 10.39
N SER A 256 26.95 -34.62 9.32
CA SER A 256 27.49 -35.19 8.08
C SER A 256 26.83 -34.55 6.87
N ALA A 257 27.64 -34.15 5.89
CA ALA A 257 27.14 -33.61 4.61
C ALA A 257 26.58 -34.69 3.67
N THR A 258 26.76 -35.98 3.99
CA THR A 258 26.39 -37.12 3.11
C THR A 258 25.52 -38.17 3.79
N LEU A 259 25.22 -38.01 5.09
CA LEU A 259 24.32 -38.87 5.87
C LEU A 259 23.43 -37.97 6.73
N ASP A 260 22.16 -38.33 6.89
CA ASP A 260 21.20 -37.56 7.68
C ASP A 260 21.37 -37.84 9.19
N THR A 261 22.52 -37.43 9.73
CA THR A 261 22.86 -37.53 11.15
C THR A 261 22.97 -36.15 11.77
N TYR A 262 22.20 -35.90 12.83
CA TYR A 262 22.10 -34.60 13.51
C TYR A 262 22.50 -34.72 14.98
N VAL A 263 22.90 -33.60 15.60
CA VAL A 263 23.21 -33.49 17.03
C VAL A 263 22.37 -32.37 17.64
N GLY A 264 21.78 -32.68 18.80
CA GLY A 264 20.83 -31.87 19.55
C GLY A 264 19.70 -32.75 20.11
N PRO A 265 18.63 -32.17 20.66
CA PRO A 265 18.35 -30.74 20.74
C PRO A 265 19.23 -30.01 21.78
N ILE A 266 19.81 -28.86 21.41
CA ILE A 266 20.60 -28.00 22.31
C ILE A 266 19.75 -26.78 22.74
N ALA A 267 19.33 -26.74 24.01
CA ALA A 267 18.53 -25.64 24.53
C ALA A 267 19.27 -24.29 24.50
N SER A 268 18.61 -23.26 23.98
CA SER A 268 19.09 -21.90 23.79
C SER A 268 18.02 -20.88 24.20
N THR A 269 18.40 -19.61 24.38
CA THR A 269 17.49 -18.55 24.83
C THR A 269 17.71 -17.28 24.01
N CYS A 270 16.64 -16.59 23.66
CA CYS A 270 16.68 -15.35 22.88
C CYS A 270 17.26 -14.17 23.68
N PRO A 271 18.05 -13.29 23.02
CA PRO A 271 18.67 -12.14 23.68
C PRO A 271 17.66 -11.03 24.00
N GLY A 272 17.92 -10.28 25.07
CA GLY A 272 17.16 -9.07 25.40
C GLY A 272 15.67 -9.30 25.66
N SER A 273 14.82 -8.44 25.07
CA SER A 273 13.36 -8.53 25.11
C SER A 273 12.81 -9.59 24.14
N SER A 274 13.61 -10.15 23.23
CA SER A 274 13.15 -11.01 22.15
C SER A 274 12.56 -12.36 22.59
N GLU A 275 11.58 -12.80 21.82
CA GLU A 275 10.95 -14.12 21.82
C GLU A 275 11.31 -14.86 20.51
N PHE A 276 11.23 -16.19 20.52
CA PHE A 276 11.55 -17.03 19.38
C PHE A 276 10.33 -17.25 18.49
N ASP A 277 10.41 -16.82 17.24
CA ASP A 277 9.42 -17.10 16.21
C ASP A 277 9.72 -18.46 15.53
N ALA A 278 8.78 -19.38 15.67
CA ALA A 278 8.85 -20.72 15.10
C ALA A 278 8.78 -20.72 13.55
N ALA A 279 8.13 -19.73 12.93
CA ALA A 279 7.95 -19.68 11.49
C ALA A 279 9.22 -19.20 10.76
N THR A 280 10.03 -18.35 11.39
CA THR A 280 11.30 -17.83 10.83
C THR A 280 12.55 -18.42 11.48
N GLU A 281 12.38 -19.28 12.49
CA GLU A 281 13.45 -19.93 13.29
C GLU A 281 14.43 -18.94 13.94
N ARG A 282 13.92 -17.78 14.36
CA ARG A 282 14.72 -16.63 14.82
C ARG A 282 14.13 -15.95 16.05
N CYS A 283 15.01 -15.28 16.80
CA CYS A 283 14.60 -14.39 17.88
C CYS A 283 14.18 -13.03 17.32
N VAL A 284 12.97 -12.58 17.67
CA VAL A 284 12.33 -11.31 17.27
C VAL A 284 11.85 -10.57 18.52
N GLU A 285 11.87 -9.24 18.54
CA GLU A 285 11.45 -8.49 19.74
C GLU A 285 9.96 -8.69 20.05
N GLY A 286 9.65 -9.03 21.31
CA GLY A 286 8.31 -9.44 21.73
C GLY A 286 7.27 -8.34 21.56
N THR A 287 6.21 -8.63 20.82
CA THR A 287 5.15 -7.68 20.44
C THR A 287 4.20 -7.35 21.60
N GLY A 288 4.69 -6.52 22.53
CA GLY A 288 3.85 -5.69 23.40
C GLY A 288 3.26 -4.50 22.65
N GLY A 289 2.60 -4.75 21.52
CA GLY A 289 2.04 -3.75 20.62
C GLY A 289 1.26 -4.45 19.53
N GLY A 290 -0.01 -4.07 19.35
CA GLY A 290 -0.85 -4.62 18.29
C GLY A 290 -0.27 -4.30 16.92
N SER A 291 -0.51 -5.18 15.95
CA SER A 291 -0.25 -4.91 14.54
C SER A 291 -1.20 -3.81 14.05
N ASN A 292 -0.85 -2.55 14.32
CA ASN A 292 -1.43 -1.37 13.67
C ASN A 292 -0.78 -1.12 12.29
N THR A 293 -0.48 -2.19 11.56
CA THR A 293 -0.60 -2.16 10.10
C THR A 293 -2.10 -2.24 9.83
N PRO A 294 -2.75 -1.17 9.35
CA PRO A 294 -4.18 -1.21 9.10
C PRO A 294 -4.51 -2.33 8.11
N ASP A 295 -5.66 -2.97 8.29
CA ASP A 295 -6.20 -3.86 7.25
C ASP A 295 -6.59 -2.99 6.04
N ALA A 296 -6.70 -3.59 4.85
CA ALA A 296 -7.34 -2.91 3.73
C ALA A 296 -8.77 -2.46 4.09
N ASP A 297 -9.40 -3.12 5.08
CA ASP A 297 -10.72 -2.84 5.65
C ASP A 297 -10.79 -1.74 6.73
N ASP A 298 -9.68 -1.05 7.03
CA ASP A 298 -9.74 0.07 7.97
C ASP A 298 -10.29 1.38 7.34
N GLU A 299 -11.18 2.00 8.11
CA GLU A 299 -11.72 3.34 7.89
C GLU A 299 -11.01 4.37 8.78
N VAL A 300 -10.97 5.64 8.37
CA VAL A 300 -10.29 6.72 9.12
C VAL A 300 -10.77 6.83 10.56
N GLU A 301 -12.05 6.58 10.80
CA GLU A 301 -12.62 6.56 12.14
C GLU A 301 -12.02 5.45 13.03
N ASN A 302 -11.67 4.29 12.47
CA ASN A 302 -11.22 3.13 13.23
C ASN A 302 -9.73 3.25 13.61
N TYR A 303 -8.93 3.89 12.77
CA TYR A 303 -7.50 4.12 12.98
C TYR A 303 -7.15 4.86 14.29
N PHE A 304 -8.08 5.66 14.84
CA PHE A 304 -7.92 6.40 16.10
C PHE A 304 -8.81 5.89 17.26
N LYS A 305 -9.65 4.85 17.06
CA LYS A 305 -10.69 4.42 18.04
C LYS A 305 -10.18 3.60 19.25
N THR A 306 -8.88 3.33 19.38
CA THR A 306 -8.36 2.24 20.24
C THR A 306 -7.73 2.66 21.57
N GLU A 307 -7.75 3.95 21.94
CA GLU A 307 -7.02 4.45 23.11
C GLU A 307 -7.95 4.75 24.30
N SER A 308 -7.73 4.06 25.42
CA SER A 308 -8.57 4.13 26.64
C SER A 308 -7.94 4.89 27.82
N ASP A 309 -6.72 5.41 27.64
CA ASP A 309 -6.01 6.26 28.61
C ASP A 309 -5.74 7.65 28.00
N PRO A 310 -6.47 8.70 28.43
CA PRO A 310 -6.29 10.07 27.94
C PRO A 310 -4.90 10.67 28.20
N ALA A 311 -4.12 10.14 29.15
CA ALA A 311 -2.75 10.60 29.39
C ALA A 311 -1.77 10.03 28.34
N LEU A 312 -1.97 8.76 27.96
CA LEU A 312 -1.24 8.13 26.87
C LEU A 312 -1.56 8.80 25.53
N GLU A 313 -2.84 8.99 25.24
CA GLU A 313 -3.37 9.69 24.06
C GLU A 313 -2.70 11.06 23.89
N LYS A 314 -2.73 11.91 24.93
CA LYS A 314 -2.08 13.21 24.89
C LYS A 314 -0.58 13.13 24.57
N SER A 315 0.13 12.12 25.09
CA SER A 315 1.57 11.95 24.85
C SER A 315 1.87 11.49 23.42
N LEU A 316 1.00 10.67 22.81
CA LEU A 316 1.17 10.15 21.45
C LEU A 316 0.91 11.21 20.38
N TYR A 317 -0.09 12.08 20.59
CA TYR A 317 -0.50 13.10 19.62
C TYR A 317 0.16 14.49 19.82
N THR A 318 1.06 14.65 20.79
CA THR A 318 1.84 15.90 20.95
C THR A 318 3.01 15.94 19.96
N LEU A 319 3.02 16.89 19.03
CA LEU A 319 4.16 17.11 18.13
C LEU A 319 5.38 17.66 18.90
N PRO A 320 6.62 17.33 18.52
CA PRO A 320 7.82 17.89 19.14
C PRO A 320 7.87 19.42 19.04
N ALA A 321 8.29 20.10 20.11
CA ALA A 321 8.31 21.56 20.17
C ALA A 321 9.36 22.22 19.24
N ASP A 322 10.32 21.43 18.77
CA ASP A 322 11.38 21.79 17.81
C ASP A 322 11.05 21.35 16.36
N LEU A 323 9.92 20.68 16.12
CA LEU A 323 9.48 20.31 14.77
C LEU A 323 9.15 21.58 13.96
N ILE A 324 9.83 21.76 12.84
CA ILE A 324 9.60 22.92 11.96
C ILE A 324 8.31 22.69 11.16
N ILE A 325 7.28 23.50 11.42
CA ILE A 325 6.00 23.46 10.69
C ILE A 325 5.87 24.71 9.82
N GLY A 326 5.57 24.51 8.54
CA GLY A 326 5.47 25.58 7.54
C GLY A 326 4.46 25.32 6.43
N ALA A 327 4.52 26.14 5.39
CA ALA A 327 3.78 25.97 4.14
C ALA A 327 4.72 25.96 2.94
N ALA A 328 4.23 25.52 1.78
CA ALA A 328 4.99 25.39 0.54
C ALA A 328 4.36 26.09 -0.68
N SER A 329 5.19 26.40 -1.68
CA SER A 329 4.83 26.89 -3.01
C SER A 329 5.88 26.49 -4.07
N ALA A 330 5.57 26.72 -5.35
CA ALA A 330 6.49 26.56 -6.48
C ALA A 330 6.44 27.78 -7.41
N ALA A 331 7.59 28.20 -7.91
CA ALA A 331 7.78 29.43 -8.67
C ALA A 331 6.76 29.59 -9.82
N TYR A 332 6.66 28.59 -10.70
CA TYR A 332 5.73 28.64 -11.84
C TYR A 332 4.26 28.72 -11.42
N GLN A 333 3.91 28.15 -10.27
CA GLN A 333 2.53 28.06 -9.81
C GLN A 333 2.04 29.34 -9.12
N VAL A 334 2.94 30.17 -8.58
CA VAL A 334 2.57 31.37 -7.77
C VAL A 334 3.17 32.70 -8.25
N GLU A 335 4.36 32.72 -8.87
CA GLU A 335 5.07 33.98 -9.13
C GLU A 335 4.42 34.87 -10.18
N GLY A 336 3.94 34.25 -11.27
CA GLY A 336 3.57 34.99 -12.47
C GLY A 336 4.75 35.72 -13.10
N ALA A 337 4.48 36.91 -13.64
CA ALA A 337 5.49 37.81 -14.20
C ALA A 337 6.44 37.08 -15.18
N TRP A 338 5.85 36.21 -16.02
CA TRP A 338 6.56 35.13 -16.74
C TRP A 338 7.59 35.63 -17.75
N ASN A 339 7.43 36.85 -18.24
CA ASN A 339 8.29 37.54 -19.20
C ASN A 339 8.68 38.97 -18.75
N VAL A 340 8.60 39.24 -17.43
CA VAL A 340 8.96 40.54 -16.85
C VAL A 340 10.48 40.63 -16.67
N SER A 341 11.00 41.86 -16.81
CA SER A 341 12.43 42.17 -16.82
C SER A 341 13.17 41.38 -17.90
N ASP A 342 13.98 40.41 -17.52
CA ASP A 342 14.80 39.57 -18.40
C ASP A 342 14.53 38.07 -18.25
N LYS A 343 13.51 37.66 -17.46
CA LYS A 343 13.13 36.23 -17.32
C LYS A 343 12.86 35.61 -18.70
N SER A 344 13.48 34.47 -18.98
CA SER A 344 13.23 33.70 -20.20
C SER A 344 12.05 32.73 -20.05
N PRO A 345 11.50 32.20 -21.17
CA PRO A 345 10.48 31.16 -21.11
C PRO A 345 11.02 29.88 -20.48
N SER A 346 10.29 29.36 -19.50
CA SER A 346 10.43 27.99 -19.00
C SER A 346 9.79 26.98 -19.95
N ILE A 347 10.03 25.68 -19.71
CA ILE A 347 9.31 24.61 -20.43
C ILE A 347 7.78 24.68 -20.21
N TRP A 348 7.30 25.17 -19.07
CA TRP A 348 5.87 25.35 -18.81
C TRP A 348 5.27 26.52 -19.60
N ASP A 349 5.97 27.65 -19.69
CA ASP A 349 5.58 28.78 -20.56
C ASP A 349 5.36 28.29 -21.99
N SER A 350 6.33 27.54 -22.52
CA SER A 350 6.26 27.01 -23.88
C SER A 350 5.16 25.94 -24.04
N PHE A 351 4.98 25.06 -23.06
CA PHE A 351 3.94 24.02 -23.06
C PHE A 351 2.54 24.64 -23.11
N PHE A 352 2.21 25.54 -22.18
CA PHE A 352 0.90 26.19 -22.15
C PHE A 352 0.69 27.06 -23.39
N HIS A 353 1.68 27.85 -23.81
CA HIS A 353 1.49 28.79 -24.92
C HIS A 353 1.30 28.10 -26.27
N GLN A 354 1.93 26.95 -26.47
CA GLN A 354 1.74 26.12 -27.66
C GLN A 354 0.45 25.30 -27.60
N ARG A 355 -0.02 24.94 -26.40
CA ARG A 355 -1.21 24.10 -26.17
C ARG A 355 -2.43 24.87 -25.64
N ARG A 356 -2.53 26.20 -25.85
CA ARG A 356 -3.63 27.07 -25.35
C ARG A 356 -5.05 26.61 -25.69
N GLN A 357 -5.25 25.76 -26.71
CA GLN A 357 -6.57 25.18 -27.02
C GLN A 357 -6.94 23.98 -26.14
N GLN A 358 -5.94 23.26 -25.61
CA GLN A 358 -6.10 22.13 -24.70
C GLN A 358 -6.04 22.57 -23.23
N TYR A 359 -5.18 23.54 -22.93
CA TYR A 359 -4.98 24.13 -21.60
C TYR A 359 -5.15 25.65 -21.72
N PRO A 360 -6.37 26.19 -21.47
CA PRO A 360 -6.63 27.62 -21.64
C PRO A 360 -5.98 28.48 -20.54
N GLU A 361 -5.81 27.91 -19.35
CA GLU A 361 -5.16 28.54 -18.20
C GLU A 361 -3.63 28.33 -18.24
N ASN A 362 -2.89 29.21 -17.58
CA ASN A 362 -1.42 29.25 -17.60
C ASN A 362 -0.88 30.09 -16.43
N GLY A 363 0.44 30.03 -16.24
CA GLY A 363 1.17 30.77 -15.20
C GLY A 363 1.61 32.18 -15.60
N ASP A 364 0.99 32.81 -16.62
CA ASP A 364 1.42 34.15 -17.09
C ASP A 364 1.31 35.19 -15.95
N VAL A 365 0.31 35.02 -15.07
CA VAL A 365 0.04 35.87 -13.89
C VAL A 365 0.04 35.06 -12.59
N ALA A 366 -0.53 33.85 -12.56
CA ALA A 366 -0.64 33.04 -11.33
C ALA A 366 -1.20 33.86 -10.14
N ALA A 367 -0.70 33.62 -8.93
CA ALA A 367 -1.01 34.45 -7.76
C ALA A 367 -0.27 35.82 -7.75
N ASP A 368 0.56 36.12 -8.75
CA ASP A 368 1.37 37.35 -8.87
C ASP A 368 2.37 37.58 -7.71
N SER A 369 2.86 36.49 -7.09
CA SER A 369 3.80 36.52 -5.97
C SER A 369 5.14 37.18 -6.29
N TYR A 370 5.47 37.37 -7.58
CA TYR A 370 6.63 38.18 -7.98
C TYR A 370 6.49 39.64 -7.51
N HIS A 371 5.30 40.22 -7.64
CA HIS A 371 5.01 41.58 -7.14
C HIS A 371 4.45 41.57 -5.71
N ARG A 372 3.77 40.48 -5.31
CA ARG A 372 2.97 40.40 -4.07
C ARG A 372 3.58 39.59 -2.94
N TYR A 373 4.86 39.19 -3.02
CA TYR A 373 5.49 38.37 -1.97
C TYR A 373 5.32 38.89 -0.53
N LEU A 374 5.19 40.21 -0.31
CA LEU A 374 4.93 40.77 1.02
C LEU A 374 3.54 40.42 1.57
N ASP A 375 2.52 40.25 0.72
CA ASP A 375 1.20 39.74 1.10
C ASP A 375 1.35 38.28 1.57
N ASP A 376 2.15 37.47 0.86
CA ASP A 376 2.42 36.08 1.19
C ASP A 376 3.14 35.95 2.55
N ILE A 377 4.07 36.87 2.85
CA ILE A 377 4.72 36.99 4.19
C ILE A 377 3.69 37.35 5.26
N GLU A 378 2.74 38.24 4.98
CA GLU A 378 1.66 38.57 5.92
C GLU A 378 0.79 37.33 6.21
N MET A 379 0.43 36.56 5.19
CA MET A 379 -0.34 35.33 5.34
C MET A 379 0.42 34.26 6.14
N LEU A 380 1.71 34.04 5.87
CA LEU A 380 2.55 33.11 6.64
C LEU A 380 2.62 33.49 8.13
N LYS A 381 2.74 34.80 8.43
CA LYS A 381 2.73 35.32 9.80
C LYS A 381 1.36 35.16 10.45
N GLU A 382 0.27 35.41 9.72
CA GLU A 382 -1.08 35.21 10.22
C GLU A 382 -1.35 33.73 10.56
N LEU A 383 -0.86 32.80 9.73
CA LEU A 383 -0.90 31.35 9.95
C LEU A 383 0.03 30.88 11.09
N GLY A 384 1.02 31.69 11.47
CA GLY A 384 2.02 31.36 12.49
C GLY A 384 3.12 30.41 12.03
N MET A 385 3.27 30.21 10.72
CA MET A 385 4.24 29.28 10.12
C MET A 385 5.68 29.61 10.53
N LYS A 386 6.48 28.58 10.83
CA LYS A 386 7.90 28.72 11.22
C LYS A 386 8.85 28.59 10.05
N ALA A 387 8.39 28.04 8.93
CA ALA A 387 9.14 27.95 7.69
C ALA A 387 8.26 28.21 6.46
N TYR A 388 8.91 28.58 5.37
CA TYR A 388 8.31 28.65 4.04
C TYR A 388 9.20 27.93 3.04
N ARG A 389 8.65 26.90 2.40
CA ARG A 389 9.29 26.23 1.27
C ARG A 389 8.85 26.90 -0.02
N PHE A 390 9.78 27.43 -0.78
CA PHE A 390 9.53 27.97 -2.12
C PHE A 390 10.57 27.44 -3.10
N SER A 391 10.31 27.53 -4.41
CA SER A 391 11.34 27.25 -5.41
C SER A 391 11.87 28.54 -6.04
N MET A 392 13.11 28.48 -6.51
CA MET A 392 13.69 29.54 -7.36
C MET A 392 13.54 29.16 -8.82
N SER A 393 13.08 30.10 -9.64
CA SER A 393 12.96 29.89 -11.08
C SER A 393 14.30 30.06 -11.77
N TRP A 394 14.85 28.96 -12.28
CA TRP A 394 16.10 28.96 -13.05
C TRP A 394 16.09 29.98 -14.20
N PRO A 395 15.09 30.03 -15.10
CA PRO A 395 15.05 31.03 -16.18
C PRO A 395 14.81 32.48 -15.71
N ARG A 396 14.43 32.70 -14.44
CA ARG A 396 14.39 34.05 -13.84
C ARG A 396 15.76 34.47 -13.31
N LEU A 397 16.53 33.56 -12.71
CA LEU A 397 17.87 33.85 -12.19
C LEU A 397 18.94 33.91 -13.28
N LEU A 398 18.90 32.97 -14.23
CA LEU A 398 19.81 32.84 -15.35
C LEU A 398 18.97 32.76 -16.65
N PRO A 399 18.66 33.88 -17.33
CA PRO A 399 17.84 33.89 -18.53
C PRO A 399 18.33 33.01 -19.69
N ASN A 400 19.64 32.93 -19.90
CA ASN A 400 20.25 32.01 -20.88
C ASN A 400 20.41 30.58 -20.33
N GLY A 401 20.03 30.36 -19.06
CA GLY A 401 20.25 29.15 -18.28
C GLY A 401 21.68 28.97 -17.75
N ASP A 402 22.63 29.78 -18.20
CA ASP A 402 24.03 29.80 -17.78
C ASP A 402 24.48 31.18 -17.28
N LEU A 403 25.74 31.29 -16.86
CA LEU A 403 26.30 32.52 -16.27
C LEU A 403 26.57 33.66 -17.27
N SER A 404 26.28 33.50 -18.57
CA SER A 404 26.49 34.56 -19.57
C SER A 404 25.57 35.76 -19.37
N VAL A 405 24.39 35.53 -18.78
CA VAL A 405 23.45 36.56 -18.33
C VAL A 405 22.91 36.15 -16.96
N GLN A 406 23.18 36.97 -15.95
CA GLN A 406 22.66 36.83 -14.60
C GLN A 406 21.65 37.95 -14.37
N SER A 407 20.42 37.61 -13.99
CA SER A 407 19.36 38.60 -13.79
C SER A 407 19.56 39.35 -12.48
N GLU A 408 19.74 40.66 -12.56
CA GLU A 408 19.80 41.52 -11.38
C GLU A 408 18.42 41.61 -10.70
N ASP A 409 17.35 41.73 -11.48
CA ASP A 409 15.97 41.82 -10.97
C ASP A 409 15.51 40.49 -10.36
N GLY A 410 15.76 39.36 -11.04
CA GLY A 410 15.48 38.02 -10.54
C GLY A 410 16.27 37.70 -9.26
N LYS A 411 17.55 38.07 -9.20
CA LYS A 411 18.36 37.97 -7.98
C LYS A 411 17.77 38.82 -6.85
N ASN A 412 17.41 40.07 -7.14
CA ASN A 412 16.87 40.99 -6.14
C ASN A 412 15.49 40.55 -5.63
N TYR A 413 14.64 39.94 -6.47
CA TYR A 413 13.38 39.33 -6.03
C TYR A 413 13.60 38.28 -4.93
N TYR A 414 14.43 37.26 -5.19
CA TYR A 414 14.68 36.21 -4.20
C TYR A 414 15.48 36.71 -2.98
N MET A 415 16.39 37.68 -3.14
CA MET A 415 17.06 38.33 -2.01
C MET A 415 16.04 39.02 -1.09
N ASN A 416 15.08 39.75 -1.66
CA ASN A 416 14.05 40.45 -0.91
C ASN A 416 13.06 39.47 -0.24
N LEU A 417 12.64 38.41 -0.93
CA LEU A 417 11.81 37.35 -0.35
C LEU A 417 12.50 36.68 0.85
N ILE A 418 13.77 36.27 0.69
CA ILE A 418 14.56 35.66 1.77
C ILE A 418 14.73 36.63 2.94
N ALA A 419 15.06 37.89 2.68
CA ALA A 419 15.18 38.90 3.73
C ALA A 419 13.85 39.10 4.49
N ALA A 420 12.73 39.22 3.78
CA ALA A 420 11.41 39.39 4.40
C ALA A 420 10.97 38.17 5.22
N LEU A 421 11.29 36.95 4.79
CA LEU A 421 11.10 35.73 5.59
C LEU A 421 11.94 35.79 6.88
N ARG A 422 13.23 36.14 6.77
CA ARG A 422 14.13 36.24 7.92
C ARG A 422 13.71 37.31 8.92
N ASP A 423 13.31 38.49 8.45
CA ASP A 423 12.78 39.58 9.27
C ASP A 423 11.44 39.21 9.95
N ALA A 424 10.65 38.34 9.32
CA ALA A 424 9.44 37.76 9.90
C ALA A 424 9.70 36.61 10.90
N GLY A 425 10.95 36.15 11.05
CA GLY A 425 11.31 34.99 11.88
C GLY A 425 10.96 33.64 11.25
N ILE A 426 10.78 33.59 9.93
CA ILE A 426 10.41 32.40 9.15
C ILE A 426 11.67 31.83 8.50
N GLU A 427 11.91 30.52 8.64
CA GLU A 427 13.05 29.83 8.02
C GLU A 427 12.76 29.57 6.51
N PRO A 428 13.57 30.09 5.58
CA PRO A 428 13.46 29.79 4.16
C PRO A 428 13.99 28.38 3.86
N ILE A 429 13.19 27.58 3.18
CA ILE A 429 13.55 26.28 2.63
C ILE A 429 13.51 26.42 1.10
N VAL A 430 14.64 26.26 0.43
CA VAL A 430 14.75 26.62 -1.00
C VAL A 430 14.83 25.38 -1.88
N THR A 431 13.93 25.30 -2.85
CA THR A 431 13.95 24.29 -3.90
C THR A 431 14.60 24.86 -5.17
N LEU A 432 15.65 24.21 -5.69
CA LEU A 432 16.37 24.72 -6.87
C LEU A 432 15.65 24.41 -8.19
N HIS A 433 15.15 23.19 -8.35
CA HIS A 433 14.38 22.78 -9.53
C HIS A 433 12.99 22.27 -9.13
N HIS A 434 11.97 23.07 -9.46
CA HIS A 434 10.57 22.68 -9.39
C HIS A 434 9.94 22.74 -10.79
N TRP A 435 10.48 21.90 -11.68
CA TRP A 435 9.92 21.54 -12.99
C TRP A 435 9.99 22.64 -14.07
N ASP A 436 10.73 23.72 -13.85
CA ASP A 436 10.67 24.94 -14.67
C ASP A 436 12.00 25.31 -15.37
N ILE A 437 12.76 24.31 -15.86
CA ILE A 437 14.01 24.57 -16.61
C ILE A 437 13.81 25.58 -17.77
N PRO A 438 14.86 26.35 -18.14
CA PRO A 438 14.84 27.20 -19.32
C PRO A 438 14.49 26.40 -20.58
N ASN A 439 13.53 26.88 -21.37
CA ASN A 439 13.06 26.15 -22.55
C ASN A 439 14.14 26.02 -23.64
N SER A 440 15.13 26.90 -23.69
CA SER A 440 16.31 26.77 -24.56
C SER A 440 17.00 25.42 -24.39
N PHE A 441 17.16 24.94 -23.15
CA PHE A 441 17.79 23.65 -22.88
C PHE A 441 16.97 22.47 -23.41
N GLN A 442 15.64 22.57 -23.38
CA GLN A 442 14.78 21.58 -24.02
C GLN A 442 14.93 21.56 -25.54
N GLN A 443 15.18 22.73 -26.16
CA GLN A 443 15.32 22.88 -27.60
C GLN A 443 16.72 22.52 -28.13
N ASP A 444 17.78 22.85 -27.39
CA ASP A 444 19.17 22.75 -27.85
C ASP A 444 19.75 21.33 -27.69
N ASP A 445 19.39 20.61 -26.64
CA ASP A 445 19.91 19.26 -26.34
C ASP A 445 18.96 18.35 -25.56
N GLY A 446 17.66 18.63 -25.59
CA GLY A 446 16.62 17.70 -25.11
C GLY A 446 16.32 17.78 -23.61
N GLY A 447 16.83 18.80 -22.91
CA GLY A 447 16.53 19.03 -21.49
C GLY A 447 17.06 17.89 -20.62
N TRP A 448 16.18 17.29 -19.82
CA TRP A 448 16.58 16.21 -18.90
C TRP A 448 16.95 14.88 -19.57
N LEU A 449 16.70 14.71 -20.88
CA LEU A 449 17.22 13.57 -21.65
C LEU A 449 18.71 13.73 -22.02
N GLY A 450 19.22 14.96 -22.09
CA GLY A 450 20.61 15.26 -22.41
C GLY A 450 21.52 15.26 -21.17
N ASP A 451 22.70 14.64 -21.27
CA ASP A 451 23.70 14.57 -20.19
C ASP A 451 24.23 15.94 -19.75
N LYS A 452 24.34 16.89 -20.68
CA LYS A 452 24.76 18.29 -20.43
C LYS A 452 23.94 19.01 -19.35
N ILE A 453 22.72 18.58 -19.08
CA ILE A 453 21.89 19.18 -18.02
C ILE A 453 22.54 19.02 -16.64
N ILE A 454 23.34 17.97 -16.43
CA ILE A 454 24.06 17.70 -15.17
C ILE A 454 25.05 18.83 -14.86
N ASP A 455 25.81 19.27 -15.86
CA ASP A 455 26.78 20.35 -15.72
C ASP A 455 26.09 21.71 -15.60
N ARG A 456 25.05 21.95 -16.40
CA ARG A 456 24.24 23.19 -16.34
C ARG A 456 23.57 23.36 -14.97
N PHE A 457 22.98 22.30 -14.43
CA PHE A 457 22.34 22.34 -13.12
C PHE A 457 23.38 22.61 -12.02
N ASN A 458 24.57 22.02 -12.10
CA ASN A 458 25.64 22.33 -11.15
C ASN A 458 26.10 23.80 -11.23
N VAL A 459 26.19 24.39 -12.43
CA VAL A 459 26.52 25.82 -12.61
C VAL A 459 25.43 26.73 -12.03
N TYR A 460 24.17 26.39 -12.22
CA TYR A 460 23.04 27.11 -11.61
C TYR A 460 23.04 26.97 -10.08
N ALA A 461 23.24 25.76 -9.56
CA ALA A 461 23.33 25.51 -8.13
C ALA A 461 24.50 26.26 -7.47
N ASP A 462 25.67 26.30 -8.11
CA ASP A 462 26.83 27.07 -7.67
C ASP A 462 26.51 28.56 -7.47
N TYR A 463 25.87 29.18 -8.48
CA TYR A 463 25.41 30.57 -8.42
C TYR A 463 24.40 30.80 -7.28
N VAL A 464 23.44 29.88 -7.11
CA VAL A 464 22.44 29.95 -6.03
C VAL A 464 23.11 29.83 -4.66
N PHE A 465 24.02 28.88 -4.45
CA PHE A 465 24.74 28.70 -3.18
C PHE A 465 25.68 29.86 -2.87
N GLN A 466 26.36 30.42 -3.88
CA GLN A 466 27.21 31.60 -3.72
C GLN A 466 26.38 32.83 -3.31
N THR A 467 25.22 33.02 -3.93
CA THR A 467 24.40 34.24 -3.77
C THR A 467 23.55 34.21 -2.51
N PHE A 468 22.90 33.07 -2.21
CA PHE A 468 21.89 32.96 -1.16
C PHE A 468 22.33 32.09 0.03
N GLY A 469 23.48 31.40 -0.09
CA GLY A 469 24.02 30.44 0.87
C GLY A 469 24.06 30.89 2.33
N SER A 470 24.44 32.15 2.58
CA SER A 470 24.56 32.71 3.92
C SER A 470 23.22 32.90 4.65
N GLN A 471 22.09 32.78 3.96
CA GLN A 471 20.75 33.06 4.49
C GLN A 471 19.80 31.85 4.45
N VAL A 472 20.23 30.68 3.98
CA VAL A 472 19.37 29.50 3.75
C VAL A 472 20.04 28.24 4.29
N LYS A 473 19.34 27.51 5.16
CA LYS A 473 19.87 26.30 5.83
C LYS A 473 19.38 24.99 5.20
N TYR A 474 18.27 25.00 4.48
CA TYR A 474 17.65 23.80 3.94
C TYR A 474 17.49 23.94 2.42
N TRP A 475 18.16 23.06 1.69
CA TRP A 475 18.15 23.02 0.23
C TRP A 475 17.49 21.75 -0.26
N LEU A 476 16.62 21.89 -1.26
CA LEU A 476 15.99 20.80 -1.99
C LEU A 476 16.42 20.92 -3.46
N LEU A 477 17.31 20.05 -3.93
CA LEU A 477 17.87 20.21 -5.28
C LEU A 477 16.80 19.95 -6.36
N MET A 478 16.04 18.89 -6.19
CA MET A 478 14.97 18.44 -7.09
C MET A 478 13.65 18.27 -6.34
N ASN A 479 12.54 18.73 -6.92
CA ASN A 479 11.20 18.28 -6.56
C ASN A 479 10.73 17.12 -7.45
N GLU A 480 10.30 16.02 -6.83
CA GLU A 480 9.57 14.91 -7.43
C GLU A 480 10.13 14.38 -8.76
N PRO A 481 11.42 13.97 -8.82
CA PRO A 481 12.05 13.54 -10.08
C PRO A 481 11.25 12.42 -10.78
N HIS A 482 10.67 11.48 -10.03
CA HIS A 482 9.91 10.36 -10.60
C HIS A 482 8.63 10.81 -11.32
N ILE A 483 7.78 11.64 -10.68
CA ILE A 483 6.55 12.17 -11.29
C ILE A 483 6.85 13.14 -12.42
N PHE A 484 7.80 14.06 -12.23
CA PHE A 484 8.21 15.00 -13.25
C PHE A 484 8.67 14.30 -14.54
N CYS A 485 9.55 13.30 -14.43
CA CYS A 485 10.02 12.55 -15.58
C CYS A 485 8.91 11.67 -16.20
N SER A 486 8.03 11.10 -15.38
CA SER A 486 6.87 10.31 -15.84
C SER A 486 5.87 11.16 -16.65
N GLY A 487 5.53 12.35 -16.15
CA GLY A 487 4.64 13.29 -16.83
C GLY A 487 5.29 13.94 -18.06
N GLY A 488 6.53 14.40 -17.93
CA GLY A 488 7.20 15.25 -18.90
C GLY A 488 7.90 14.55 -20.07
N TYR A 489 8.41 13.33 -19.85
CA TYR A 489 9.31 12.62 -20.78
C TYR A 489 8.92 11.17 -21.08
N GLU A 490 8.24 10.48 -20.17
CA GLU A 490 7.69 9.14 -20.41
C GLU A 490 6.35 9.23 -21.16
N THR A 491 5.37 9.95 -20.60
CA THR A 491 3.99 10.02 -21.13
C THR A 491 3.69 11.26 -21.96
N GLY A 492 4.41 12.37 -21.77
CA GLY A 492 4.18 13.66 -22.45
C GLY A 492 2.91 14.40 -22.02
N GLY A 493 2.32 14.02 -20.87
CA GLY A 493 1.14 14.66 -20.28
C GLY A 493 1.41 15.98 -19.53
N SER A 494 2.66 16.20 -19.10
CA SER A 494 3.14 17.42 -18.44
C SER A 494 4.22 18.09 -19.28
N ALA A 495 4.65 19.32 -18.96
CA ALA A 495 5.80 19.92 -19.64
C ALA A 495 7.08 19.07 -19.45
N PRO A 496 7.97 18.97 -20.46
CA PRO A 496 7.93 19.61 -21.79
C PRO A 496 6.96 18.96 -22.79
N GLY A 497 6.33 17.84 -22.44
CA GLY A 497 5.33 17.18 -23.28
C GLY A 497 5.92 16.19 -24.28
N ILE A 498 7.05 15.57 -23.93
CA ILE A 498 7.77 14.54 -24.69
C ILE A 498 7.29 13.15 -24.24
N ALA A 499 7.06 12.26 -25.20
CA ALA A 499 6.49 10.92 -24.94
C ALA A 499 7.41 9.82 -25.46
N GLU A 500 8.40 9.43 -24.66
CA GLU A 500 9.38 8.37 -24.97
C GLU A 500 9.18 7.13 -24.06
N LEU A 501 7.96 6.58 -24.10
CA LEU A 501 7.50 5.45 -23.31
C LEU A 501 8.53 4.31 -23.19
N GLY A 502 8.81 3.92 -21.95
CA GLY A 502 9.72 2.86 -21.56
C GLY A 502 11.18 3.30 -21.46
N THR A 503 11.54 4.55 -21.79
CA THR A 503 12.93 5.01 -21.88
C THR A 503 13.15 6.44 -21.37
N GLY A 504 12.32 7.40 -21.77
CA GLY A 504 12.47 8.82 -21.44
C GLY A 504 12.36 9.08 -19.94
N GLY A 505 11.44 8.41 -19.25
CA GLY A 505 11.32 8.49 -17.80
C GLY A 505 12.60 8.01 -17.08
N TYR A 506 13.19 6.90 -17.55
CA TYR A 506 14.41 6.34 -16.95
C TYR A 506 15.64 7.22 -17.18
N LEU A 507 15.82 7.75 -18.39
CA LEU A 507 16.94 8.62 -18.72
C LEU A 507 16.86 9.98 -18.00
N CYS A 508 15.66 10.56 -17.93
CA CYS A 508 15.39 11.80 -17.19
C CYS A 508 15.75 11.66 -15.70
N VAL A 509 15.26 10.63 -15.01
CA VAL A 509 15.61 10.43 -13.58
C VAL A 509 17.09 10.13 -13.39
N HIS A 510 17.71 9.36 -14.30
CA HIS A 510 19.16 9.10 -14.25
C HIS A 510 19.98 10.40 -14.26
N ASN A 511 19.67 11.31 -15.19
CA ASN A 511 20.35 12.61 -15.28
C ASN A 511 20.02 13.51 -14.07
N MET A 512 18.79 13.51 -13.57
CA MET A 512 18.43 14.26 -12.35
C MET A 512 19.19 13.77 -11.10
N LEU A 513 19.38 12.46 -10.92
CA LEU A 513 20.13 11.91 -9.79
C LEU A 513 21.62 12.27 -9.86
N LEU A 514 22.22 12.24 -11.06
CA LEU A 514 23.60 12.66 -11.27
C LEU A 514 23.78 14.17 -11.07
N ALA A 515 22.83 14.98 -11.54
CA ALA A 515 22.78 16.42 -11.33
C ALA A 515 22.65 16.78 -9.84
N HIS A 516 21.79 16.09 -9.10
CA HIS A 516 21.67 16.21 -7.65
C HIS A 516 23.02 15.92 -6.98
N ALA A 517 23.61 14.75 -7.21
CA ALA A 517 24.84 14.36 -6.52
C ALA A 517 26.01 15.30 -6.85
N LYS A 518 26.13 15.76 -8.09
CA LYS A 518 27.16 16.74 -8.48
C LYS A 518 27.00 18.07 -7.74
N ALA A 519 25.78 18.61 -7.69
CA ALA A 519 25.49 19.85 -6.96
C ALA A 519 25.60 19.67 -5.43
N TRP A 520 25.29 18.49 -4.89
CA TRP A 520 25.51 18.15 -3.49
C TRP A 520 26.99 18.17 -3.13
N HIS A 521 27.88 17.56 -3.93
CA HIS A 521 29.32 17.61 -3.69
C HIS A 521 29.85 19.04 -3.76
N ASN A 522 29.37 19.84 -4.72
CA ASN A 522 29.71 21.27 -4.77
C ASN A 522 29.31 21.99 -3.47
N TYR A 523 28.08 21.78 -2.98
CA TYR A 523 27.66 22.35 -1.70
C TYR A 523 28.53 21.86 -0.54
N ASN A 524 28.71 20.54 -0.42
CA ASN A 524 29.40 19.88 0.68
C ASN A 524 30.85 20.36 0.81
N ASP A 525 31.55 20.51 -0.31
CA ASP A 525 32.99 20.82 -0.31
C ASP A 525 33.25 22.33 -0.22
N ASN A 526 32.45 23.16 -0.89
CA ASN A 526 32.72 24.61 -1.01
C ASN A 526 31.87 25.49 -0.09
N TYR A 527 30.65 25.08 0.28
CA TYR A 527 29.66 25.95 0.93
C TYR A 527 29.21 25.49 2.32
N LYS A 528 29.14 24.18 2.57
CA LYS A 528 28.83 23.60 3.89
C LYS A 528 29.83 24.02 4.98
N PRO A 529 31.15 24.15 4.72
CA PRO A 529 32.09 24.70 5.70
C PRO A 529 31.89 26.19 6.00
N LEU A 530 31.20 26.92 5.11
CA LEU A 530 30.92 28.36 5.26
C LEU A 530 29.59 28.62 5.95
N TYR A 531 28.56 27.85 5.62
CA TYR A 531 27.16 28.14 5.95
C TYR A 531 26.46 27.06 6.78
N GLY A 532 26.99 25.83 6.80
CA GLY A 532 26.47 24.73 7.65
C GLY A 532 25.07 24.23 7.30
N GLY A 533 24.55 24.52 6.11
CA GLY A 533 23.24 24.03 5.67
C GLY A 533 23.23 22.55 5.31
N LEU A 534 22.02 22.02 5.12
CA LEU A 534 21.73 20.65 4.74
C LEU A 534 21.13 20.60 3.34
N VAL A 535 21.55 19.61 2.54
CA VAL A 535 21.11 19.44 1.15
C VAL A 535 20.38 18.10 0.99
N GLY A 536 19.11 18.18 0.62
CA GLY A 536 18.23 17.06 0.33
C GLY A 536 17.55 17.20 -1.03
N SER A 537 16.55 16.36 -1.25
CA SER A 537 15.62 16.43 -2.38
C SER A 537 14.26 15.92 -1.94
N SER A 538 13.19 16.37 -2.61
CA SER A 538 11.81 15.96 -2.34
C SER A 538 11.41 14.83 -3.28
N PHE A 539 10.89 13.74 -2.72
CA PHE A 539 10.45 12.56 -3.46
C PHE A 539 8.96 12.31 -3.18
N ASP A 540 8.13 12.30 -4.22
CA ASP A 540 6.72 11.89 -4.12
C ASP A 540 6.60 10.38 -3.94
N ILE A 541 5.72 9.99 -3.02
CA ILE A 541 5.19 8.64 -2.93
C ILE A 541 3.80 8.63 -2.28
N MET A 542 2.82 8.00 -2.94
CA MET A 542 1.65 7.46 -2.24
C MET A 542 2.04 6.16 -1.55
N TYR A 543 1.55 5.93 -0.34
CA TYR A 543 1.84 4.66 0.32
C TYR A 543 1.14 3.51 -0.41
N ALA A 544 1.85 2.41 -0.67
CA ALA A 544 1.26 1.18 -1.19
C ALA A 544 0.86 0.27 -0.04
N GLN A 545 -0.44 0.24 0.27
CA GLN A 545 -1.04 -0.77 1.14
C GLN A 545 -1.37 -2.01 0.28
N PRO A 546 -0.96 -3.23 0.66
CA PRO A 546 -1.44 -4.45 0.00
C PRO A 546 -2.98 -4.51 0.05
N ALA A 547 -3.64 -4.72 -1.08
CA ALA A 547 -5.10 -4.77 -1.13
C ALA A 547 -5.68 -6.02 -0.44
N THR A 548 -4.87 -7.07 -0.30
CA THR A 548 -5.17 -8.27 0.49
C THR A 548 -3.91 -8.80 1.15
N ASN A 549 -4.06 -9.64 2.18
CA ASN A 549 -2.95 -10.33 2.85
C ASN A 549 -2.33 -11.49 2.03
N LYS A 550 -2.55 -11.52 0.71
CA LYS A 550 -1.94 -12.51 -0.19
C LYS A 550 -0.47 -12.16 -0.44
N PRO A 551 0.45 -13.14 -0.49
CA PRO A 551 1.86 -12.88 -0.78
C PRO A 551 2.09 -12.06 -2.05
N GLU A 552 1.30 -12.32 -3.11
CA GLU A 552 1.44 -11.64 -4.40
C GLU A 552 1.08 -10.15 -4.32
N ASP A 553 0.08 -9.78 -3.52
CA ASP A 553 -0.32 -8.39 -3.29
C ASP A 553 0.70 -7.65 -2.40
N ILE A 554 1.29 -8.35 -1.42
CA ILE A 554 2.38 -7.83 -0.58
C ILE A 554 3.64 -7.58 -1.43
N GLU A 555 4.01 -8.51 -2.30
CA GLU A 555 5.11 -8.33 -3.25
C GLU A 555 4.84 -7.22 -4.29
N ALA A 556 3.58 -7.04 -4.71
CA ALA A 556 3.17 -5.94 -5.56
C ALA A 556 3.32 -4.58 -4.86
N ALA A 557 2.90 -4.45 -3.60
CA ALA A 557 3.05 -3.25 -2.81
C ALA A 557 4.53 -2.87 -2.57
N GLU A 558 5.39 -3.84 -2.20
CA GLU A 558 6.83 -3.59 -2.04
C GLU A 558 7.48 -3.22 -3.39
N ARG A 559 7.06 -3.85 -4.50
CA ARG A 559 7.54 -3.49 -5.85
C ARG A 559 7.15 -2.06 -6.23
N TYR A 560 5.94 -1.61 -5.90
CA TYR A 560 5.54 -0.21 -6.08
C TYR A 560 6.42 0.75 -5.26
N MET A 561 6.63 0.49 -3.96
CA MET A 561 7.49 1.32 -3.12
C MET A 561 8.96 1.32 -3.60
N ILE A 562 9.44 0.21 -4.16
CA ILE A 562 10.77 0.11 -4.76
C ILE A 562 10.88 0.95 -6.03
N PHE A 563 9.93 0.87 -6.95
CA PHE A 563 9.97 1.63 -8.20
C PHE A 563 9.69 3.12 -8.00
N GLY A 564 8.82 3.51 -7.06
CA GLY A 564 8.51 4.90 -6.76
C GLY A 564 9.58 5.58 -5.89
N LEU A 565 9.83 5.06 -4.68
CA LEU A 565 10.70 5.70 -3.69
C LEU A 565 12.13 5.13 -3.64
N ALA A 566 12.31 3.80 -3.66
CA ALA A 566 13.68 3.25 -3.61
C ALA A 566 14.49 3.65 -4.84
N TRP A 567 13.86 3.74 -6.02
CA TRP A 567 14.49 4.17 -7.27
C TRP A 567 15.28 5.49 -7.13
N VAL A 568 14.73 6.44 -6.38
CA VAL A 568 15.28 7.79 -6.22
C VAL A 568 16.03 8.01 -4.90
N VAL A 569 15.98 7.07 -3.96
CA VAL A 569 16.69 7.16 -2.65
C VAL A 569 17.82 6.12 -2.47
N ASP A 570 17.67 4.88 -2.95
CA ASP A 570 18.74 3.87 -2.90
C ASP A 570 20.05 4.34 -3.60
N PRO A 571 20.04 5.10 -4.72
CA PRO A 571 21.27 5.64 -5.31
C PRO A 571 22.08 6.47 -4.32
N PHE A 572 21.42 7.31 -3.50
CA PHE A 572 22.10 8.13 -2.50
C PHE A 572 22.53 7.33 -1.26
N LEU A 573 21.70 6.42 -0.76
CA LEU A 573 21.96 5.75 0.52
C LEU A 573 22.69 4.40 0.39
N LYS A 574 22.66 3.77 -0.79
CA LYS A 574 23.27 2.46 -1.07
C LYS A 574 24.30 2.52 -2.20
N GLY A 575 24.16 3.44 -3.15
CA GLY A 575 25.13 3.73 -4.21
C GLY A 575 24.80 3.12 -5.58
N ASP A 576 23.63 2.54 -5.79
CA ASP A 576 23.16 2.02 -7.09
C ASP A 576 21.62 1.97 -7.08
N TYR A 577 21.00 1.70 -8.22
CA TYR A 577 19.56 1.44 -8.27
C TYR A 577 19.15 0.17 -7.51
N PRO A 578 17.89 0.07 -7.03
CA PRO A 578 17.37 -1.13 -6.38
C PRO A 578 17.53 -2.37 -7.26
N GLN A 579 18.05 -3.46 -6.70
CA GLN A 579 18.37 -4.66 -7.49
C GLN A 579 17.12 -5.28 -8.16
N LEU A 580 15.99 -5.37 -7.45
CA LEU A 580 14.71 -5.80 -8.03
C LEU A 580 14.33 -5.00 -9.28
N MET A 581 14.49 -3.68 -9.25
CA MET A 581 14.15 -2.80 -10.36
C MET A 581 15.07 -3.06 -11.57
N LYS A 582 16.38 -3.21 -11.32
CA LYS A 582 17.37 -3.55 -12.36
C LYS A 582 17.03 -4.87 -13.04
N ASP A 583 16.69 -5.90 -12.26
CA ASP A 583 16.39 -7.23 -12.78
C ASP A 583 15.07 -7.25 -13.58
N VAL A 584 14.02 -6.62 -13.07
CA VAL A 584 12.70 -6.53 -13.76
C VAL A 584 12.80 -5.76 -15.08
N VAL A 585 13.42 -4.58 -15.10
CA VAL A 585 13.52 -3.78 -16.34
C VAL A 585 14.45 -4.46 -17.35
N ALA A 586 15.53 -5.12 -16.91
CA ALA A 586 16.41 -5.89 -17.80
C ALA A 586 15.70 -7.12 -18.39
N GLU A 587 14.91 -7.84 -17.59
CA GLU A 587 14.08 -8.96 -18.05
C GLU A 587 13.07 -8.52 -19.11
N ASN A 588 12.27 -7.50 -18.81
CA ASN A 588 11.25 -6.97 -19.73
C ASN A 588 11.87 -6.42 -21.01
N SER A 589 13.02 -5.74 -20.92
CA SER A 589 13.79 -5.29 -22.09
C SER A 589 14.25 -6.46 -22.95
N ARG A 590 14.73 -7.56 -22.34
CA ARG A 590 15.14 -8.77 -23.06
C ARG A 590 13.96 -9.48 -23.72
N GLN A 591 12.81 -9.55 -23.05
CA GLN A 591 11.58 -10.11 -23.62
C GLN A 591 11.05 -9.28 -24.79
N ALA A 592 11.26 -7.96 -24.77
CA ALA A 592 10.99 -7.06 -25.90
C ALA A 592 12.02 -7.15 -27.04
N GLY A 593 13.03 -8.02 -26.92
CA GLY A 593 14.08 -8.20 -27.94
C GLY A 593 15.16 -7.12 -27.95
N LEU A 594 15.25 -6.29 -26.91
CA LEU A 594 16.29 -5.27 -26.78
C LEU A 594 17.61 -5.90 -26.33
N ALA A 595 18.72 -5.42 -26.90
CA ALA A 595 20.07 -5.91 -26.59
C ALA A 595 20.63 -5.41 -25.24
N GLN A 596 19.99 -4.40 -24.65
CA GLN A 596 20.38 -3.75 -23.40
C GLN A 596 19.13 -3.41 -22.58
N SER A 597 19.29 -3.22 -21.27
CA SER A 597 18.22 -2.74 -20.39
C SER A 597 17.82 -1.30 -20.76
N ARG A 598 16.53 -0.99 -20.67
CA ARG A 598 16.01 0.37 -20.80
C ARG A 598 16.32 1.26 -19.59
N LEU A 599 16.59 0.67 -18.42
CA LEU A 599 17.11 1.39 -17.26
C LEU A 599 18.64 1.59 -17.45
N PRO A 600 19.15 2.84 -17.50
CA PRO A 600 20.58 3.10 -17.58
C PRO A 600 21.34 2.54 -16.39
N SER A 601 22.61 2.18 -16.58
CA SER A 601 23.50 1.71 -15.50
C SER A 601 24.48 2.81 -15.10
N PHE A 602 24.62 3.08 -13.80
CA PHE A 602 25.71 3.92 -13.29
C PHE A 602 27.07 3.24 -13.48
N THR A 603 28.10 4.01 -13.86
CA THR A 603 29.51 3.61 -13.78
C THR A 603 29.97 3.57 -12.32
N ASP A 604 31.08 2.90 -12.01
CA ASP A 604 31.58 2.82 -10.63
C ASP A 604 31.91 4.21 -10.04
N ASP A 605 32.41 5.14 -10.86
CA ASP A 605 32.64 6.54 -10.47
C ASP A 605 31.31 7.26 -10.14
N GLN A 606 30.27 7.04 -10.95
CA GLN A 606 28.93 7.61 -10.69
C GLN A 606 28.31 7.03 -9.41
N LYS A 607 28.47 5.73 -9.16
CA LYS A 607 28.03 5.07 -7.92
C LYS A 607 28.73 5.64 -6.69
N ALA A 608 30.04 5.87 -6.79
CA ALA A 608 30.83 6.52 -5.75
C ALA A 608 30.40 7.98 -5.52
N MET A 609 30.07 8.72 -6.59
CA MET A 609 29.56 10.09 -6.52
C MET A 609 28.17 10.17 -5.88
N LEU A 610 27.26 9.24 -6.20
CA LEU A 610 25.90 9.22 -5.64
C LEU A 610 25.88 8.87 -4.15
N LYS A 611 26.72 7.92 -3.73
CA LYS A 611 26.66 7.36 -2.38
C LYS A 611 27.07 8.37 -1.31
N GLY A 612 26.13 8.67 -0.41
CA GLY A 612 26.28 9.65 0.67
C GLY A 612 25.90 11.08 0.27
N ALA A 613 25.54 11.34 -0.99
CA ALA A 613 25.24 12.67 -1.49
C ALA A 613 23.82 13.15 -1.16
N LEU A 614 23.40 13.00 0.11
CA LEU A 614 22.07 13.39 0.62
C LEU A 614 22.12 13.58 2.15
N ASP A 615 21.80 14.77 2.65
CA ASP A 615 21.79 15.05 4.10
C ASP A 615 20.45 14.73 4.77
N PHE A 616 19.34 14.79 4.03
CA PHE A 616 18.00 14.46 4.50
C PHE A 616 17.09 14.03 3.35
N ILE A 617 16.08 13.21 3.67
CA ILE A 617 15.07 12.74 2.70
C ILE A 617 13.87 13.69 2.77
N GLY A 618 13.60 14.46 1.71
CA GLY A 618 12.33 15.16 1.56
C GLY A 618 11.26 14.19 1.04
N ILE A 619 10.09 14.16 1.65
CA ILE A 619 8.96 13.34 1.24
C ILE A 619 7.77 14.23 0.92
N ASN A 620 7.27 14.11 -0.31
CA ASN A 620 5.96 14.61 -0.69
C ASN A 620 4.99 13.43 -0.58
N HIS A 621 3.90 13.61 0.17
CA HIS A 621 2.98 12.52 0.45
C HIS A 621 1.56 13.03 0.60
N TYR A 622 0.62 12.47 -0.18
CA TYR A 622 -0.74 12.96 -0.27
C TYR A 622 -1.82 11.93 0.07
N SER A 623 -1.56 10.64 -0.12
CA SER A 623 -2.59 9.58 -0.18
C SER A 623 -2.00 8.17 -0.01
N THR A 624 -2.89 7.17 0.06
CA THR A 624 -2.58 5.73 0.00
C THR A 624 -3.29 5.09 -1.19
N LEU A 625 -2.64 4.09 -1.80
CA LEU A 625 -3.22 3.20 -2.80
C LEU A 625 -3.34 1.80 -2.23
N LEU A 626 -4.46 1.12 -2.51
CA LEU A 626 -4.55 -0.33 -2.38
C LEU A 626 -3.90 -0.95 -3.61
N VAL A 627 -2.90 -1.80 -3.42
CA VAL A 627 -2.09 -2.39 -4.49
C VAL A 627 -2.26 -3.91 -4.53
N SER A 628 -2.55 -4.43 -5.72
CA SER A 628 -2.63 -5.87 -6.00
C SER A 628 -1.67 -6.29 -7.11
N ALA A 629 -1.31 -7.58 -7.10
CA ALA A 629 -0.76 -8.24 -8.27
C ALA A 629 -1.82 -8.26 -9.42
N PRO A 630 -1.40 -8.10 -10.68
CA PRO A 630 -2.31 -8.17 -11.81
C PRO A 630 -2.88 -9.59 -11.98
N VAL A 631 -4.21 -9.70 -12.11
CA VAL A 631 -4.96 -10.96 -12.18
C VAL A 631 -4.57 -11.82 -13.40
N LEU A 632 -4.07 -11.19 -14.46
CA LEU A 632 -3.54 -11.85 -15.65
C LEU A 632 -2.16 -11.27 -15.96
N PRO A 633 -1.22 -12.07 -16.50
CA PRO A 633 0.02 -11.54 -17.05
C PRO A 633 -0.27 -10.46 -18.08
N SER A 634 0.46 -9.34 -18.05
CA SER A 634 0.27 -8.26 -19.01
C SER A 634 0.41 -8.79 -20.44
N THR A 635 -0.67 -8.67 -21.21
CA THR A 635 -0.67 -9.00 -22.64
C THR A 635 -0.11 -7.86 -23.50
N SER A 636 0.24 -6.73 -22.87
CA SER A 636 0.85 -5.59 -23.56
C SER A 636 2.34 -5.81 -23.76
N THR A 637 2.75 -5.83 -25.03
CA THR A 637 4.18 -5.79 -25.41
C THR A 637 4.76 -4.38 -25.35
N GLN A 638 3.93 -3.36 -25.08
CA GLN A 638 4.37 -1.97 -25.00
C GLN A 638 5.30 -1.79 -23.79
N GLN A 639 6.48 -1.25 -24.04
CA GLN A 639 7.42 -0.92 -22.97
C GLN A 639 6.98 0.41 -22.33
N SER A 640 6.88 0.43 -21.00
CA SER A 640 6.60 1.64 -20.21
C SER A 640 7.01 1.40 -18.75
N TYR A 641 7.31 2.48 -18.02
CA TYR A 641 7.53 2.44 -16.58
C TYR A 641 6.41 1.68 -15.86
N THR A 642 5.14 2.01 -16.13
CA THR A 642 3.97 1.37 -15.50
C THR A 642 3.91 -0.14 -15.74
N ASN A 643 4.27 -0.60 -16.95
CA ASN A 643 4.31 -2.03 -17.27
C ASN A 643 5.50 -2.74 -16.64
N ASP A 644 6.59 -2.03 -16.32
CA ASP A 644 7.71 -2.56 -15.54
C ASP A 644 7.39 -2.64 -14.04
N VAL A 645 6.66 -1.66 -13.47
CA VAL A 645 6.12 -1.76 -12.10
C VAL A 645 5.15 -2.94 -11.98
N ASN A 646 4.30 -3.17 -13.01
CA ASN A 646 3.39 -4.30 -13.13
C ASN A 646 2.53 -4.54 -11.87
N VAL A 647 1.73 -3.54 -11.49
CA VAL A 647 0.76 -3.61 -10.39
C VAL A 647 -0.59 -3.06 -10.81
N THR A 648 -1.66 -3.47 -10.12
CA THR A 648 -2.96 -2.78 -10.17
C THR A 648 -3.13 -1.97 -8.89
N SER A 649 -3.54 -0.71 -9.01
CA SER A 649 -3.81 0.17 -7.87
C SER A 649 -5.25 0.65 -7.86
N THR A 650 -5.89 0.66 -6.70
CA THR A 650 -7.24 1.20 -6.47
C THR A 650 -7.27 2.07 -5.19
N SER A 651 -8.41 2.71 -4.96
CA SER A 651 -8.77 3.35 -3.69
C SER A 651 -10.19 2.88 -3.33
N LYS A 652 -10.54 2.85 -2.04
CA LYS A 652 -11.90 2.47 -1.64
C LYS A 652 -12.87 3.61 -1.85
N GLU A 653 -14.01 3.33 -2.47
CA GLU A 653 -15.09 4.30 -2.68
C GLU A 653 -15.70 4.85 -1.37
N SER A 654 -15.53 4.13 -0.24
CA SER A 654 -15.96 4.58 1.08
C SER A 654 -15.05 5.65 1.71
N TRP A 655 -13.82 5.79 1.24
CA TRP A 655 -12.88 6.77 1.80
C TRP A 655 -13.27 8.20 1.42
N VAL A 656 -12.84 9.18 2.23
CA VAL A 656 -13.06 10.60 1.92
C VAL A 656 -12.06 11.02 0.82
N HIS A 657 -12.58 11.35 -0.37
CA HIS A 657 -11.78 11.75 -1.53
C HIS A 657 -11.74 13.26 -1.72
N SER A 658 -10.57 13.79 -2.10
CA SER A 658 -10.43 15.16 -2.57
C SER A 658 -11.03 15.35 -3.98
N ALA A 659 -11.09 16.58 -4.48
CA ALA A 659 -11.52 16.87 -5.86
C ALA A 659 -10.65 16.13 -6.91
N ARG A 660 -9.39 15.84 -6.56
CA ARG A 660 -8.58 14.84 -7.27
C ARG A 660 -8.82 13.47 -6.63
N TYR A 661 -9.69 12.66 -7.23
CA TYR A 661 -10.21 11.41 -6.63
C TYR A 661 -9.14 10.44 -6.10
N VAL A 662 -7.97 10.33 -6.74
CA VAL A 662 -6.86 9.46 -6.27
C VAL A 662 -6.23 9.92 -4.94
N PHE A 663 -6.50 11.14 -4.49
CA PHE A 663 -6.07 11.67 -3.20
C PHE A 663 -7.18 11.44 -2.17
N ALA A 664 -7.12 10.30 -1.48
CA ALA A 664 -8.01 9.93 -0.39
C ALA A 664 -7.39 10.26 0.97
N VAL A 665 -8.23 10.49 1.98
CA VAL A 665 -7.78 10.73 3.37
C VAL A 665 -7.36 9.39 3.98
N CYS A 666 -6.08 9.07 3.90
CA CYS A 666 -5.49 7.83 4.41
C CYS A 666 -4.28 8.15 5.32
N PRO A 667 -4.50 8.69 6.53
CA PRO A 667 -3.44 9.21 7.40
C PRO A 667 -2.42 8.14 7.81
N TRP A 668 -2.83 6.87 7.85
CA TRP A 668 -1.93 5.74 8.06
C TRP A 668 -0.89 5.57 6.95
N GLY A 669 -1.13 6.07 5.74
CA GLY A 669 -0.17 6.06 4.63
C GLY A 669 1.09 6.87 4.93
N LEU A 670 0.95 8.01 5.60
CA LEU A 670 2.08 8.83 6.02
C LEU A 670 2.96 8.05 7.01
N ARG A 671 2.31 7.40 7.99
CA ARG A 671 2.97 6.54 8.97
C ARG A 671 3.63 5.32 8.31
N GLY A 672 2.92 4.61 7.45
CA GLY A 672 3.45 3.46 6.69
C GLY A 672 4.65 3.83 5.82
N THR A 673 4.62 5.01 5.19
CA THR A 673 5.76 5.55 4.42
C THR A 673 6.96 5.81 5.32
N LEU A 674 6.77 6.46 6.48
CA LEU A 674 7.83 6.72 7.46
C LEU A 674 8.39 5.43 8.08
N GLN A 675 7.54 4.44 8.36
CA GLN A 675 7.95 3.12 8.82
C GLN A 675 8.75 2.37 7.75
N TRP A 676 8.33 2.42 6.48
CA TRP A 676 9.03 1.79 5.37
C TRP A 676 10.42 2.41 5.16
N ILE A 677 10.54 3.74 5.21
CA ILE A 677 11.82 4.48 5.16
C ILE A 677 12.71 4.04 6.33
N THR A 678 12.17 4.06 7.56
CA THR A 678 12.89 3.68 8.78
C THR A 678 13.38 2.23 8.73
N LYS A 679 12.56 1.29 8.24
CA LYS A 679 12.92 -0.12 8.05
C LYS A 679 14.00 -0.32 6.99
N ARG A 680 14.00 0.49 5.92
CA ARG A 680 14.91 0.35 4.78
C ARG A 680 16.27 1.03 4.97
N TYR A 681 16.31 2.14 5.69
CA TYR A 681 17.47 3.02 5.80
C TYR A 681 17.91 3.32 7.25
N GLY A 682 17.14 2.89 8.25
CA GLY A 682 17.32 3.29 9.64
C GLY A 682 16.87 4.73 9.90
N THR A 683 17.28 5.29 11.04
CA THR A 683 16.94 6.65 11.48
C THR A 683 18.10 7.65 11.36
N SER A 684 19.24 7.25 10.80
CA SER A 684 20.46 8.08 10.74
C SER A 684 20.37 9.25 9.75
N VAL A 685 19.53 9.13 8.72
CA VAL A 685 19.21 10.23 7.80
C VAL A 685 17.82 10.74 8.16
N PRO A 686 17.66 12.03 8.53
CA PRO A 686 16.37 12.58 8.89
C PRO A 686 15.43 12.71 7.68
N VAL A 687 14.13 12.73 7.97
CA VAL A 687 13.05 12.93 6.99
C VAL A 687 12.43 14.31 7.20
N PHE A 688 12.11 15.00 6.10
CA PHE A 688 11.32 16.23 6.10
C PHE A 688 10.06 15.96 5.25
N ILE A 689 8.85 16.13 5.80
CA ILE A 689 7.63 16.08 4.98
C ILE A 689 7.52 17.40 4.22
N THR A 690 7.97 17.41 2.96
CA THR A 690 8.12 18.63 2.16
C THR A 690 6.85 19.06 1.44
N GLU A 691 5.90 18.14 1.24
CA GLU A 691 4.52 18.44 0.83
C GLU A 691 3.54 17.41 1.43
N ASN A 692 2.41 17.91 1.93
CA ASN A 692 1.23 17.13 2.31
C ASN A 692 0.02 18.07 2.24
N GLY A 693 -1.11 17.69 1.63
CA GLY A 693 -2.18 18.65 1.37
C GLY A 693 -3.47 18.11 0.75
N TRP A 694 -4.49 18.97 0.71
CA TRP A 694 -5.85 18.66 0.27
C TRP A 694 -6.29 19.56 -0.89
N GLY A 695 -6.62 18.93 -2.02
CA GLY A 695 -7.20 19.58 -3.20
C GLY A 695 -8.73 19.67 -3.10
N GLY A 696 -9.22 20.83 -2.69
CA GLY A 696 -10.64 21.19 -2.72
C GLY A 696 -11.16 21.43 -4.15
N PRO A 697 -12.49 21.36 -4.33
CA PRO A 697 -13.12 21.63 -5.63
C PRO A 697 -13.00 23.10 -6.05
N GLU A 698 -13.24 23.38 -7.32
CA GLU A 698 -13.08 24.70 -7.95
C GLU A 698 -13.89 25.81 -7.25
N ASP A 699 -15.08 25.48 -6.73
CA ASP A 699 -15.99 26.38 -6.02
C ASP A 699 -15.74 26.47 -4.51
N GLU A 700 -14.67 25.85 -4.00
CA GLU A 700 -14.31 25.93 -2.59
C GLU A 700 -13.76 27.32 -2.22
N GLY A 701 -14.53 28.05 -1.43
CA GLY A 701 -14.14 29.36 -0.89
C GLY A 701 -13.28 29.26 0.37
N THR A 702 -13.62 30.05 1.39
CA THR A 702 -12.88 30.12 2.66
C THR A 702 -13.39 29.20 3.77
N ASP A 703 -14.49 28.46 3.55
CA ASP A 703 -15.04 27.48 4.51
C ASP A 703 -14.75 26.05 4.02
N ASP A 704 -13.73 25.43 4.59
CA ASP A 704 -13.06 24.23 4.07
C ASP A 704 -12.90 23.11 5.12
N PRO A 705 -13.99 22.59 5.72
CA PRO A 705 -13.93 21.61 6.81
C PRO A 705 -13.25 20.29 6.40
N ASN A 706 -13.30 19.89 5.13
CA ASN A 706 -12.61 18.69 4.65
C ASN A 706 -11.08 18.86 4.67
N ARG A 707 -10.57 20.08 4.41
CA ARG A 707 -9.13 20.40 4.53
C ARG A 707 -8.69 20.34 6.00
N VAL A 708 -9.54 20.77 6.95
CA VAL A 708 -9.28 20.59 8.39
C VAL A 708 -9.17 19.11 8.75
N PHE A 709 -10.13 18.29 8.31
CA PHE A 709 -10.16 16.85 8.58
C PHE A 709 -8.94 16.12 8.00
N TYR A 710 -8.52 16.48 6.78
CA TYR A 710 -7.27 16.00 6.20
C TYR A 710 -6.08 16.34 7.10
N TYR A 711 -5.83 17.62 7.36
CA TYR A 711 -4.64 18.02 8.10
C TYR A 711 -4.63 17.53 9.55
N SER A 712 -5.78 17.49 10.25
CA SER A 712 -5.83 17.00 11.62
C SER A 712 -5.47 15.51 11.72
N THR A 713 -5.95 14.69 10.79
CA THR A 713 -5.67 13.25 10.78
C THR A 713 -4.23 12.93 10.36
N TYR A 714 -3.69 13.61 9.35
CA TYR A 714 -2.29 13.42 8.93
C TYR A 714 -1.29 13.95 9.99
N LEU A 715 -1.56 15.08 10.65
CA LEU A 715 -0.71 15.56 11.75
C LEU A 715 -0.76 14.64 12.99
N ARG A 716 -1.92 14.04 13.30
CA ARG A 716 -2.02 12.98 14.33
C ARG A 716 -1.17 11.76 13.96
N ALA A 717 -1.21 11.31 12.71
CA ALA A 717 -0.37 10.20 12.24
C ALA A 717 1.13 10.53 12.24
N LEU A 718 1.50 11.77 11.92
CA LEU A 718 2.87 12.26 12.02
C LEU A 718 3.37 12.23 13.48
N ALA A 719 2.57 12.72 14.42
CA ALA A 719 2.89 12.68 15.84
C ALA A 719 3.14 11.24 16.32
N ARG A 720 2.27 10.28 15.96
CA ARG A 720 2.49 8.85 16.25
C ARG A 720 3.77 8.30 15.59
N SER A 721 4.05 8.67 14.34
CA SER A 721 5.28 8.22 13.65
C SER A 721 6.55 8.64 14.41
N ILE A 722 6.55 9.83 15.00
CA ILE A 722 7.68 10.34 15.80
C ILE A 722 7.67 9.72 17.22
N ASN A 723 6.52 9.75 17.90
CA ASN A 723 6.42 9.42 19.32
C ASN A 723 6.33 7.91 19.59
N GLU A 724 5.67 7.15 18.73
CA GLU A 724 5.49 5.70 18.82
C GLU A 724 6.64 4.99 18.08
N ASP A 725 6.76 5.22 16.77
CA ASP A 725 7.67 4.47 15.88
C ASP A 725 9.13 5.00 15.87
N LYS A 726 9.39 6.14 16.51
CA LYS A 726 10.70 6.81 16.58
C LYS A 726 11.26 7.22 15.20
N ALA A 727 10.39 7.52 14.24
CA ALA A 727 10.80 8.09 12.96
C ALA A 727 11.50 9.45 13.18
N ASN A 728 12.68 9.61 12.58
CA ASN A 728 13.48 10.83 12.69
C ASN A 728 12.95 11.90 11.73
N VAL A 729 11.86 12.57 12.08
CA VAL A 729 11.28 13.67 11.29
C VAL A 729 11.69 15.03 11.84
N ILE A 730 12.25 15.89 10.98
CA ILE A 730 12.77 17.22 11.34
C ILE A 730 11.87 18.39 10.93
N GLY A 731 10.87 18.15 10.08
CA GLY A 731 9.94 19.19 9.67
C GLY A 731 8.79 18.70 8.80
N TYR A 732 7.82 19.61 8.62
CA TYR A 732 6.59 19.41 7.87
C TYR A 732 6.18 20.72 7.16
N THR A 733 5.86 20.66 5.88
CA THR A 733 5.29 21.79 5.12
C THR A 733 4.00 21.41 4.41
N ALA A 734 2.94 22.18 4.71
CA ALA A 734 1.63 22.06 4.07
C ALA A 734 1.68 22.47 2.59
N TRP A 735 1.11 21.64 1.70
CA TRP A 735 0.83 22.00 0.32
C TRP A 735 -0.61 22.52 0.19
N CYS A 736 -0.84 23.83 0.01
CA CYS A 736 0.12 24.91 -0.19
C CYS A 736 -0.23 26.13 0.68
N LEU A 737 0.63 27.16 0.66
CA LEU A 737 0.34 28.43 1.31
C LEU A 737 -0.97 29.02 0.78
N GLU A 738 -1.07 29.18 -0.54
CA GLU A 738 -2.18 29.85 -1.21
C GLU A 738 -2.58 29.13 -2.51
N ASP A 739 -3.86 29.26 -2.87
CA ASP A 739 -4.40 28.66 -4.10
C ASP A 739 -3.61 29.16 -5.32
N ASN A 740 -3.20 28.22 -6.17
CA ASN A 740 -2.19 28.43 -7.20
C ASN A 740 -2.59 27.76 -8.52
N LEU A 741 -1.74 27.88 -9.56
CA LEU A 741 -1.93 27.13 -10.80
C LEU A 741 -1.47 25.67 -10.59
N GLU A 742 -2.40 24.74 -10.41
CA GLU A 742 -2.13 23.30 -10.22
C GLU A 742 -1.84 22.61 -11.57
N TRP A 743 -0.73 23.01 -12.19
CA TRP A 743 -0.19 22.43 -13.42
C TRP A 743 -1.24 22.34 -14.54
N ALA A 744 -1.39 21.16 -15.15
CA ALA A 744 -2.34 20.89 -16.23
C ALA A 744 -3.83 20.93 -15.79
N SER A 745 -4.12 20.96 -14.48
CA SER A 745 -5.46 21.19 -13.93
C SER A 745 -5.80 22.67 -13.77
N GLY A 746 -4.85 23.58 -13.99
CA GLY A 746 -5.08 25.02 -13.91
C GLY A 746 -5.51 25.45 -12.51
N TYR A 747 -6.46 26.37 -12.40
CA TYR A 747 -6.96 26.89 -11.11
C TYR A 747 -8.12 26.07 -10.52
N SER A 748 -8.50 24.93 -11.14
CA SER A 748 -9.66 24.12 -10.75
C SER A 748 -9.50 23.31 -9.45
N LEU A 749 -8.26 23.08 -9.00
CA LEU A 749 -7.96 22.40 -7.74
C LEU A 749 -7.44 23.40 -6.71
N LYS A 750 -8.18 23.58 -5.61
CA LYS A 750 -7.83 24.53 -4.55
C LYS A 750 -6.98 23.82 -3.49
N PHE A 751 -5.69 24.09 -3.40
CA PHE A 751 -4.81 23.49 -2.37
C PHE A 751 -4.46 24.42 -1.20
N GLY A 752 -4.69 25.73 -1.36
CA GLY A 752 -4.20 26.74 -0.44
C GLY A 752 -4.88 26.72 0.92
N LEU A 753 -4.09 26.96 1.98
CA LEU A 753 -4.58 27.44 3.28
C LEU A 753 -5.10 28.89 3.21
N VAL A 754 -4.74 29.59 2.12
CA VAL A 754 -5.19 30.93 1.74
C VAL A 754 -5.91 30.83 0.39
N TYR A 755 -7.11 31.39 0.32
CA TYR A 755 -7.87 31.60 -0.91
C TYR A 755 -7.29 32.77 -1.70
N VAL A 756 -7.21 32.64 -3.02
CA VAL A 756 -6.81 33.71 -3.95
C VAL A 756 -7.95 33.99 -4.93
N ASP A 757 -8.37 35.25 -5.02
CA ASP A 757 -9.47 35.68 -5.89
C ASP A 757 -9.05 35.79 -7.38
N TYR A 758 -9.07 34.64 -8.06
CA TYR A 758 -8.87 34.52 -9.51
C TYR A 758 -10.08 35.02 -10.32
N ASP A 759 -11.31 34.71 -9.87
CA ASP A 759 -12.55 35.02 -10.60
C ASP A 759 -12.82 36.54 -10.68
N GLY A 760 -12.64 37.24 -9.56
CA GLY A 760 -12.69 38.69 -9.50
C GLY A 760 -11.47 39.38 -10.10
N GLN A 761 -10.43 38.61 -10.47
CA GLN A 761 -9.12 39.07 -10.96
C GLN A 761 -8.44 40.08 -10.01
N THR A 762 -8.79 40.05 -8.72
CA THR A 762 -8.17 40.93 -7.72
C THR A 762 -6.92 40.32 -7.09
N LEU A 763 -6.76 38.99 -7.20
CA LEU A 763 -5.70 38.19 -6.58
C LEU A 763 -5.56 38.45 -5.07
N ASN A 764 -6.64 38.89 -4.43
CA ASN A 764 -6.66 39.16 -2.99
C ASN A 764 -6.58 37.84 -2.22
N ARG A 765 -5.69 37.81 -1.23
CA ARG A 765 -5.51 36.69 -0.29
C ARG A 765 -6.56 36.76 0.82
N GLN A 766 -7.13 35.62 1.18
CA GLN A 766 -7.97 35.46 2.39
C GLN A 766 -7.69 34.11 3.05
N VAL A 767 -7.38 34.09 4.34
CA VAL A 767 -7.17 32.82 5.06
C VAL A 767 -8.44 31.96 5.07
N LYS A 768 -8.32 30.67 4.75
CA LYS A 768 -9.42 29.71 4.83
C LYS A 768 -9.62 29.22 6.27
N TYR A 769 -10.71 28.52 6.57
CA TYR A 769 -11.03 28.04 7.91
C TYR A 769 -9.97 27.05 8.44
N SER A 770 -9.36 26.23 7.58
CA SER A 770 -8.19 25.37 7.87
C SER A 770 -6.97 26.11 8.40
N SER A 771 -6.81 27.41 8.13
CA SER A 771 -5.77 28.23 8.75
C SER A 771 -5.79 28.17 10.27
N LYS A 772 -6.97 28.01 10.89
CA LYS A 772 -7.13 27.96 12.35
C LYS A 772 -6.39 26.78 12.97
N LEU A 773 -6.46 25.60 12.34
CA LEU A 773 -5.73 24.42 12.80
C LEU A 773 -4.21 24.69 12.83
N PHE A 774 -3.66 25.33 11.80
CA PHE A 774 -2.24 25.69 11.79
C PHE A 774 -1.88 26.79 12.78
N LYS A 775 -2.78 27.75 13.04
CA LYS A 775 -2.59 28.74 14.13
C LYS A 775 -2.58 28.05 15.50
N GLU A 776 -3.42 27.04 15.72
CA GLU A 776 -3.45 26.24 16.95
C GLU A 776 -2.17 25.40 17.10
N VAL A 777 -1.80 24.63 16.08
CA VAL A 777 -0.61 23.75 16.08
C VAL A 777 0.70 24.55 16.21
N ASN A 778 0.79 25.75 15.61
CA ASN A 778 1.95 26.63 15.74
C ASN A 778 1.97 27.50 17.02
N GLY A 779 1.04 27.25 17.97
CA GLY A 779 1.02 27.88 19.29
C GLY A 779 0.59 29.36 19.30
N LEU A 780 -0.16 29.81 18.28
CA LEU A 780 -0.73 31.17 18.26
C LEU A 780 -2.05 31.30 19.02
N THR A 781 -2.65 30.19 19.46
CA THR A 781 -3.89 30.17 20.24
C THR A 781 -3.67 29.66 21.66
N ASP A 782 -4.58 30.04 22.53
CA ASP A 782 -4.67 29.56 23.90
C ASP A 782 -5.09 28.07 23.90
N PRO A 783 -4.29 27.12 24.42
CA PRO A 783 -4.62 25.70 24.45
C PRO A 783 -5.89 25.35 25.26
N SER A 784 -6.42 26.29 26.04
CA SER A 784 -7.73 26.13 26.72
C SER A 784 -8.93 26.50 25.84
N LYS A 785 -8.69 26.95 24.60
CA LYS A 785 -9.70 27.38 23.61
C LYS A 785 -9.61 26.63 22.27
N THR A 786 -8.76 25.61 22.18
CA THR A 786 -8.60 24.76 20.99
C THR A 786 -9.95 24.19 20.59
N HIS A 787 -10.39 24.46 19.37
CA HIS A 787 -11.68 23.99 18.88
C HIS A 787 -11.50 22.65 18.16
N TYR A 788 -11.89 21.55 18.82
CA TYR A 788 -12.18 20.30 18.11
C TYR A 788 -13.21 20.59 17.03
N VAL A 789 -12.79 20.57 15.75
CA VAL A 789 -13.67 20.75 14.61
C VAL A 789 -14.33 19.39 14.35
N PRO A 790 -15.63 19.20 14.66
CA PRO A 790 -16.27 17.91 14.46
C PRO A 790 -16.45 17.70 12.97
N TYR A 791 -16.11 16.51 12.48
CA TYR A 791 -16.58 16.08 11.16
C TYR A 791 -18.05 15.65 11.26
N HIS A 792 -18.69 15.49 10.09
CA HIS A 792 -20.08 15.04 9.97
C HIS A 792 -20.38 13.82 10.87
N ASP A 793 -21.57 13.81 11.46
CA ASP A 793 -22.10 12.78 12.37
C ASP A 793 -21.37 12.57 13.71
N GLY A 794 -20.48 13.49 14.11
CA GLY A 794 -20.10 13.68 15.51
C GLY A 794 -18.85 12.94 15.99
N TYR A 795 -17.90 12.69 15.09
CA TYR A 795 -16.60 12.08 15.38
C TYR A 795 -15.47 13.14 15.46
N TYR A 796 -14.43 12.87 16.26
CA TYR A 796 -13.52 13.87 16.88
C TYR A 796 -12.05 13.79 16.42
#